data_AF-A0A9X2NQY3-F1
#
_entry.id   AF-A0A9X2NQY3-F1
#
_cell.length_a   1.000
_cell.length_b   1.000
_cell.length_c   1.000
_cell.angle_alpha   90.00
_cell.angle_beta   90.00
_cell.angle_gamma   90.00
#
_symmetry.space_group_name_H-M   'P 1'
#
loop_
_entity.id
_entity.type
_entity.pdbx_description
1 polymer ?
#
loop_
_entity_poly.entity_id
_entity_poly.type
_entity_poly.pdbx_seq_one_letter_code
_entity_poly.pdbx_strand_id
1 'polypeptide(L)'
;MRHFRIFRPSFGLMLRMLAGVAVCAVSSSCTDDTFDKHGHQGASGMLAFDVAAPGSWADGSAATRVADKDISIRKLTQSEGGKPLYLVTEIAEAAVDTAASNAITRGTTTTGETFKNHSFGLSATCYTGDWPGEEETNKWTTNFAHNIKVSYTESDSKWKSEKSLYWVGSENIKFFAYSPYSAAAPASSEEDAADADDATPSVIHSAADATGIPTLTYTVPTDVTKQIDLMYATADCGGNGTGDVRNGAVQLNFKHALTAVTIKTGEKMLAGKVTRIKISGVHGSGSYPIGATSWTITDETAGRTFSIDNETALDGNKDKNEIMTKPGTILNGDDKGYTFMMIPQELTDDAKLTISFTDKLTNTERTLTAKLKEFTKNGIWEIGKQYTYSINSTGIVITPVIELTVNRKNTLYPNGGYKGTWSAGNPHPNSPSLYIEMTDEEKQAYLPVSGVLNDVSIAAYMKVAQANAESETAKEQIRRLDFTIEWSDNNGTSWNPLKDGLGWKPTAASQSRADDTDPKNPVSGSIILPAQSQFTYMRNFLYGKGTTIEGQTPGKTITDAGNGSKDDPYDLVNNNDVKESANCYIVNNHGYYKFPTYYGNTYGKTGNDSYQYKGNIDTISAATRNFVLKEFVKHDDFPVIDGKISGIKDAILLWQDSPDLVTDVKYDDRTGWVSFRVPEETINQGNAVIAVRNSETTILWSWHIWVTHRKWDSSSCYTMSNENLNQFDKQFIITPCNLGYCEPHKGDDERDILIRFVANREQVGDNEIALTVSVASQLEEDGKKKDIIKFTQPEIAASDAGDNTYYQWGRKDPMLPGIHNSDTRSSSEVELDMVNKMFYSTPEYRFTSSESARSIGESIQFPYQFFMHQRPLKDSDTQNNYKRRHWHDGRNASYRNRTIMNYWNTQLTTSGYANFIYGKEVQYYKQSPNNLYVIKTIYDPSPAGFKIPPIKAFADFFDTVVLKEADKKTVSEGSNVTESTRFNGWTIQINDQDFYFPATGVRDMGVKEREVGYGTFPGFSSITYIATSGFHGKYTGDDNANSSCLILSIDRRDGDFKNCTKPIEGTNNAYGFTVRPIRDGQKK
;
A
#
# COMPACT_ATOMS: atom_id res chain seq x y z
N MET A 1 20.10 52.52 -7.68
CA MET A 1 19.65 52.60 -6.27
C MET A 1 20.61 51.74 -5.47
N ARG A 2 21.61 52.37 -4.87
CA ARG A 2 21.60 52.91 -3.48
C ARG A 2 21.43 51.76 -2.47
N HIS A 3 22.25 51.58 -1.44
CA HIS A 3 23.53 52.16 -1.05
C HIS A 3 23.84 51.59 0.35
N PHE A 4 25.13 51.31 0.64
CA PHE A 4 25.81 51.64 1.91
C PHE A 4 25.45 50.84 3.20
N ARG A 5 26.33 50.57 4.18
CA ARG A 5 27.67 51.06 4.61
C ARG A 5 28.27 50.05 5.63
N ILE A 6 29.56 49.66 5.56
CA ILE A 6 30.72 50.12 6.40
C ILE A 6 30.98 49.21 7.65
N PHE A 7 32.18 48.92 8.18
CA PHE A 7 33.54 49.50 8.22
C PHE A 7 34.62 48.38 8.20
N ARG A 8 35.78 48.62 7.56
CA ARG A 8 37.10 48.02 7.89
C ARG A 8 37.79 48.89 8.96
N PRO A 9 38.84 48.43 9.66
CA PRO A 9 40.22 48.82 9.27
C PRO A 9 41.29 47.73 9.64
N SER A 10 42.26 47.43 8.76
CA SER A 10 43.65 47.94 8.65
C SER A 10 44.69 47.41 9.65
N PHE A 11 45.80 46.94 9.06
CA PHE A 11 47.21 46.96 9.51
C PHE A 11 47.60 47.96 10.63
N GLY A 12 48.63 47.56 11.39
CA GLY A 12 49.50 48.41 12.22
C GLY A 12 49.60 47.91 13.67
N LEU A 13 50.71 47.92 14.42
CA LEU A 13 52.00 48.60 14.37
C LEU A 13 52.94 47.83 15.35
N MET A 14 54.22 47.57 15.03
CA MET A 14 55.42 48.31 15.48
C MET A 14 55.71 48.42 17.00
N LEU A 15 56.99 48.13 17.33
CA LEU A 15 57.97 49.00 18.05
C LEU A 15 58.55 48.53 19.41
N ARG A 16 59.83 48.11 19.35
CA ARG A 16 61.05 48.53 20.11
C ARG A 16 61.07 48.56 21.67
N MET A 17 62.09 47.92 22.26
CA MET A 17 63.31 48.51 22.91
C MET A 17 64.09 47.38 23.65
N LEU A 18 65.38 47.05 23.37
CA LEU A 18 66.67 47.69 23.73
C LEU A 18 67.02 47.69 25.24
N ALA A 19 68.04 46.88 25.65
CA ALA A 19 69.26 47.28 26.42
C ALA A 19 69.88 46.15 27.29
N GLY A 20 71.23 46.04 27.27
CA GLY A 20 72.10 45.43 28.32
C GLY A 20 72.78 44.09 27.95
N VAL A 21 73.98 44.04 27.33
CA VAL A 21 75.35 44.02 27.95
C VAL A 21 75.54 42.79 28.88
N ALA A 22 76.42 41.80 28.67
CA ALA A 22 77.86 41.82 28.41
C ALA A 22 78.45 40.42 28.05
N VAL A 23 79.45 40.40 27.14
CA VAL A 23 80.82 39.78 27.21
C VAL A 23 80.93 38.25 27.48
N CYS A 24 81.51 37.41 26.60
CA CYS A 24 82.95 37.18 26.33
C CYS A 24 83.17 36.58 24.91
N ALA A 25 84.06 37.18 24.09
CA ALA A 25 85.37 36.65 23.63
C ALA A 25 85.30 35.36 22.74
N VAL A 26 85.90 35.21 21.55
CA VAL A 26 87.12 35.76 20.91
C VAL A 26 87.11 35.45 19.38
N SER A 27 87.63 36.38 18.56
CA SER A 27 88.38 36.25 17.25
C SER A 27 88.02 35.16 16.20
N SER A 28 87.59 35.48 14.96
CA SER A 28 88.36 35.96 13.75
C SER A 28 89.27 34.88 13.11
N SER A 29 89.42 34.67 11.80
CA SER A 29 89.22 35.51 10.59
C SER A 29 89.22 34.65 9.30
N CYS A 30 88.74 35.28 8.21
CA CYS A 30 89.12 35.15 6.79
C CYS A 30 90.59 34.74 6.52
N THR A 31 91.03 34.20 5.37
CA THR A 31 90.64 34.37 3.95
C THR A 31 91.12 33.17 3.10
N ASP A 32 90.44 33.02 1.96
CA ASP A 32 90.71 32.26 0.71
C ASP A 32 92.16 31.81 0.44
N ASP A 33 92.32 30.55 -0.01
CA ASP A 33 93.39 30.16 -0.92
C ASP A 33 92.96 28.98 -1.81
N THR A 34 93.03 29.21 -3.11
CA THR A 34 92.87 28.25 -4.21
C THR A 34 94.08 27.32 -4.30
N PHE A 35 93.87 26.02 -4.55
CA PHE A 35 94.78 24.94 -5.07
C PHE A 35 94.38 23.65 -4.31
N ASP A 36 93.58 22.73 -4.86
CA ASP A 36 94.00 21.80 -5.90
C ASP A 36 92.85 21.36 -6.82
N LYS A 37 92.97 21.70 -8.10
CA LYS A 37 92.35 20.94 -9.20
C LYS A 37 93.05 19.58 -9.29
N HIS A 38 92.24 18.52 -9.44
CA HIS A 38 92.63 17.11 -9.61
C HIS A 38 93.00 16.35 -8.33
N GLY A 39 92.04 16.20 -7.41
CA GLY A 39 92.08 15.19 -6.36
C GLY A 39 91.39 13.89 -6.79
N HIS A 40 92.04 13.09 -7.63
CA HIS A 40 91.88 11.64 -7.52
C HIS A 40 92.41 11.25 -6.12
N GLN A 41 91.53 11.23 -5.11
CA GLN A 41 91.79 10.49 -3.89
C GLN A 41 91.10 9.15 -4.01
N GLY A 42 91.92 8.12 -4.24
CA GLY A 42 91.53 6.74 -4.09
C GLY A 42 90.86 6.51 -2.74
N ALA A 43 89.90 5.60 -2.74
CA ALA A 43 89.14 5.17 -1.59
C ALA A 43 90.06 4.75 -0.42
N SER A 44 90.27 5.66 0.52
CA SER A 44 90.79 5.40 1.87
C SER A 44 89.87 6.11 2.86
N GLY A 45 88.59 5.74 2.83
CA GLY A 45 87.53 6.32 3.67
C GLY A 45 86.58 5.24 4.18
N MET A 46 85.93 5.53 5.30
CA MET A 46 84.88 4.67 5.85
C MET A 46 83.75 4.47 4.83
N LEU A 47 83.25 3.23 4.72
CA LEU A 47 82.07 2.90 3.92
C LEU A 47 80.84 3.64 4.47
N ALA A 48 80.08 4.25 3.57
CA ALA A 48 78.80 4.89 3.84
C ALA A 48 77.69 4.20 3.06
N PHE A 49 76.46 4.25 3.58
CA PHE A 49 75.28 3.65 2.97
C PHE A 49 74.23 4.71 2.67
N ASP A 50 73.71 4.68 1.47
CA ASP A 50 72.54 5.44 1.04
C ASP A 50 71.42 4.43 0.82
N VAL A 51 70.33 4.61 1.56
CA VAL A 51 69.31 3.59 1.74
C VAL A 51 67.97 4.12 1.25
N ALA A 52 67.40 3.43 0.26
CA ALA A 52 66.05 3.65 -0.21
C ALA A 52 65.18 2.46 0.18
N ALA A 53 63.97 2.75 0.65
CA ALA A 53 62.94 1.74 0.95
C ALA A 53 61.70 2.02 0.11
N PRO A 54 60.93 0.98 -0.26
CA PRO A 54 59.73 1.14 -1.07
C PRO A 54 58.65 1.96 -0.34
N GLY A 55 57.68 2.48 -1.10
CA GLY A 55 56.47 3.10 -0.54
C GLY A 55 55.63 2.10 0.24
N SER A 56 54.60 2.57 0.95
CA SER A 56 53.69 1.66 1.64
C SER A 56 53.02 0.73 0.62
N TRP A 57 52.63 -0.47 1.05
CA TRP A 57 51.78 -1.35 0.22
C TRP A 57 50.47 -0.65 -0.22
N ALA A 58 50.06 0.44 0.45
CA ALA A 58 48.85 1.21 0.17
C ALA A 58 48.99 2.35 -0.89
N ASP A 59 50.19 2.79 -1.28
CA ASP A 59 50.41 3.98 -2.15
C ASP A 59 50.04 3.77 -3.65
N GLY A 60 49.44 2.62 -3.98
CA GLY A 60 48.75 2.37 -5.26
C GLY A 60 47.43 3.13 -5.40
N SER A 61 47.46 4.46 -5.30
CA SER A 61 46.30 5.31 -5.61
C SER A 61 45.79 5.02 -7.04
N ALA A 62 44.49 5.16 -7.27
CA ALA A 62 43.88 4.90 -8.59
C ALA A 62 44.51 5.71 -9.75
N ALA A 63 45.22 6.79 -9.46
CA ALA A 63 45.89 7.65 -10.44
C ALA A 63 47.22 7.06 -10.97
N THR A 64 47.91 6.21 -10.21
CA THR A 64 49.16 5.55 -10.64
C THR A 64 48.93 4.18 -11.30
N ARG A 65 47.69 3.66 -11.28
CA ARG A 65 47.29 2.35 -11.85
C ARG A 65 47.23 2.29 -13.38
N VAL A 66 47.61 3.36 -14.09
CA VAL A 66 47.41 3.47 -15.55
C VAL A 66 48.53 2.79 -16.37
N ALA A 67 49.58 2.26 -15.74
CA ALA A 67 50.76 1.77 -16.47
C ALA A 67 51.09 0.26 -16.39
N ASP A 68 50.39 -0.58 -15.61
CA ASP A 68 50.79 -2.00 -15.46
C ASP A 68 49.79 -3.05 -15.98
N LYS A 69 50.36 -4.03 -16.69
CA LYS A 69 49.69 -5.07 -17.49
C LYS A 69 49.15 -6.27 -16.70
N ASP A 70 49.17 -6.26 -15.37
CA ASP A 70 48.97 -7.48 -14.57
C ASP A 70 47.77 -7.49 -13.61
N ILE A 71 46.72 -6.72 -13.91
CA ILE A 71 45.44 -6.85 -13.18
C ILE A 71 44.67 -8.06 -13.72
N SER A 72 44.74 -9.20 -13.01
CA SER A 72 43.88 -10.35 -13.30
C SER A 72 42.55 -10.25 -12.54
N ILE A 73 41.53 -9.61 -13.13
CA ILE A 73 40.16 -9.67 -12.59
C ILE A 73 39.53 -11.02 -12.99
N ARG A 74 39.62 -12.02 -12.12
CA ARG A 74 38.92 -13.30 -12.33
C ARG A 74 37.56 -13.26 -11.63
N LYS A 75 36.49 -13.15 -12.44
CA LYS A 75 35.11 -13.39 -12.00
C LYS A 75 34.68 -14.75 -12.54
N LEU A 76 34.69 -15.80 -11.72
CA LEU A 76 34.27 -17.14 -12.12
C LEU A 76 33.16 -17.65 -11.19
N THR A 77 32.05 -18.03 -11.80
CA THR A 77 30.97 -18.85 -11.22
C THR A 77 31.39 -20.30 -11.30
N GLN A 78 31.62 -20.99 -10.18
CA GLN A 78 31.75 -22.44 -10.25
C GLN A 78 30.37 -23.10 -10.12
N SER A 79 30.05 -23.87 -11.15
CA SER A 79 29.01 -24.88 -11.24
C SER A 79 29.53 -26.21 -10.67
N GLU A 80 28.62 -26.92 -9.99
CA GLU A 80 28.75 -28.25 -9.36
C GLU A 80 29.55 -28.34 -8.04
N GLY A 81 28.81 -28.48 -6.92
CA GLY A 81 29.33 -29.09 -5.70
C GLY A 81 29.39 -28.23 -4.42
N GLY A 82 29.13 -26.93 -4.48
CA GLY A 82 29.03 -26.08 -3.29
C GLY A 82 29.12 -24.62 -3.66
N LYS A 83 28.02 -23.87 -3.53
CA LYS A 83 27.96 -22.47 -3.97
C LYS A 83 28.82 -21.58 -3.06
N PRO A 84 29.97 -21.03 -3.50
CA PRO A 84 30.82 -20.21 -2.65
C PRO A 84 30.47 -18.73 -2.78
N LEU A 85 30.80 -18.00 -1.72
CA LEU A 85 30.88 -16.54 -1.72
C LEU A 85 32.01 -16.13 -2.67
N TYR A 86 31.79 -15.09 -3.46
CA TYR A 86 32.73 -14.77 -4.52
C TYR A 86 33.93 -14.04 -3.93
N LEU A 87 35.10 -14.42 -4.43
CA LEU A 87 36.35 -13.70 -4.27
C LEU A 87 36.77 -13.11 -5.59
N VAL A 88 36.99 -11.80 -5.60
CA VAL A 88 37.75 -11.15 -6.65
C VAL A 88 39.13 -10.87 -6.11
N THR A 89 40.16 -11.39 -6.77
CA THR A 89 41.55 -11.09 -6.41
C THR A 89 42.03 -9.93 -7.26
N GLU A 90 42.44 -8.85 -6.62
CA GLU A 90 43.21 -7.76 -7.24
C GLU A 90 44.68 -7.95 -6.86
N ILE A 91 45.54 -7.97 -7.87
CA ILE A 91 47.00 -8.05 -7.69
C ILE A 91 47.54 -6.66 -7.98
N ALA A 92 48.33 -6.13 -7.04
CA ALA A 92 49.06 -4.89 -7.20
C ALA A 92 50.54 -5.12 -6.86
N GLU A 93 51.40 -4.50 -7.64
CA GLU A 93 52.83 -4.39 -7.36
C GLU A 93 53.08 -3.04 -6.68
N ALA A 94 53.82 -3.05 -5.58
CA ALA A 94 54.23 -1.82 -4.93
C ALA A 94 55.20 -1.07 -5.86
N ALA A 95 54.80 0.09 -6.38
CA ALA A 95 55.68 0.93 -7.19
C ALA A 95 56.80 1.50 -6.30
N VAL A 96 58.03 1.49 -6.79
CA VAL A 96 59.22 1.94 -6.06
C VAL A 96 59.29 3.48 -5.91
N ASP A 97 58.40 4.23 -6.56
CA ASP A 97 58.52 5.69 -6.63
C ASP A 97 57.55 6.47 -5.72
N THR A 98 58.18 7.25 -4.84
CA THR A 98 57.70 8.40 -4.04
C THR A 98 57.26 8.09 -2.61
N ALA A 99 58.07 8.54 -1.64
CA ALA A 99 57.82 8.43 -0.21
C ALA A 99 56.66 9.34 0.25
N ALA A 100 55.70 8.76 0.95
CA ALA A 100 54.60 9.47 1.63
C ALA A 100 54.78 9.47 3.17
N SER A 101 54.40 10.58 3.79
CA SER A 101 54.55 10.90 5.21
C SER A 101 53.32 10.51 6.04
N ASN A 102 53.53 9.83 7.18
CA ASN A 102 52.99 10.11 8.53
C ASN A 102 53.03 8.86 9.48
N ALA A 103 53.25 9.15 10.78
CA ALA A 103 53.32 8.35 12.04
C ALA A 103 52.54 7.01 12.20
N ILE A 104 52.82 5.98 13.05
CA ILE A 104 53.83 5.51 14.06
C ILE A 104 53.51 4.00 14.40
N THR A 105 54.51 3.18 14.81
CA THR A 105 54.55 1.86 15.56
C THR A 105 53.93 0.53 15.07
N ARG A 106 54.81 -0.52 15.05
CA ARG A 106 54.64 -2.00 15.17
C ARG A 106 53.34 -2.62 14.62
N GLY A 107 53.47 -3.30 13.47
CA GLY A 107 52.42 -4.05 12.75
C GLY A 107 52.09 -3.47 11.36
N THR A 108 52.48 -2.23 11.07
CA THR A 108 52.18 -1.48 9.84
C THR A 108 53.31 -1.56 8.80
N THR A 109 52.97 -1.34 7.52
CA THR A 109 53.89 -1.29 6.36
C THR A 109 55.04 -0.29 6.55
N THR A 110 56.23 -0.63 6.06
CA THR A 110 57.40 0.26 6.20
C THR A 110 57.48 1.21 5.01
N THR A 111 57.55 2.52 5.25
CA THR A 111 57.75 3.57 4.23
C THR A 111 59.19 4.08 4.29
N GLY A 112 59.65 4.84 3.28
CA GLY A 112 60.97 5.48 3.28
C GLY A 112 61.30 6.31 4.54
N GLU A 113 60.30 6.91 5.20
CA GLU A 113 60.50 7.63 6.47
C GLU A 113 60.48 6.71 7.70
N THR A 114 59.58 5.73 7.79
CA THR A 114 59.52 4.81 8.94
C THR A 114 60.60 3.74 8.91
N PHE A 115 61.21 3.48 7.76
CA PHE A 115 62.37 2.61 7.61
C PHE A 115 63.54 3.07 8.49
N LYS A 116 63.70 4.38 8.67
CA LYS A 116 64.74 4.98 9.55
C LYS A 116 64.60 4.57 11.02
N ASN A 117 63.40 4.15 11.44
CA ASN A 117 63.15 3.65 12.80
C ASN A 117 63.55 2.18 12.99
N HIS A 118 63.92 1.49 11.91
CA HIS A 118 64.32 0.09 11.92
C HIS A 118 65.80 -0.02 11.56
N SER A 119 66.53 -0.82 12.33
CA SER A 119 67.88 -1.22 11.95
C SER A 119 67.82 -2.36 10.94
N PHE A 120 68.80 -2.47 10.05
CA PHE A 120 68.94 -3.59 9.12
C PHE A 120 70.23 -4.38 9.39
N GLY A 121 70.22 -5.67 9.06
CA GLY A 121 71.43 -6.51 9.08
C GLY A 121 72.14 -6.42 7.75
N LEU A 122 73.46 -6.20 7.78
CA LEU A 122 74.31 -6.14 6.61
C LEU A 122 75.30 -7.30 6.63
N SER A 123 75.26 -8.08 5.56
CA SER A 123 76.22 -9.11 5.23
C SER A 123 76.91 -8.73 3.94
N ALA A 124 78.17 -9.12 3.77
CA ALA A 124 78.93 -8.80 2.59
C ALA A 124 80.02 -9.83 2.33
N THR A 125 80.20 -10.13 1.06
CA THR A 125 81.20 -11.06 0.55
C THR A 125 82.18 -10.29 -0.31
N CYS A 126 83.45 -10.33 0.07
CA CYS A 126 84.55 -9.84 -0.74
C CYS A 126 85.13 -11.01 -1.54
N TYR A 127 85.18 -10.86 -2.86
CA TYR A 127 85.54 -11.94 -3.79
C TYR A 127 86.39 -11.43 -4.95
N THR A 128 87.12 -12.38 -5.56
CA THR A 128 87.95 -12.16 -6.73
C THR A 128 87.40 -12.92 -7.93
N GLY A 129 87.35 -12.28 -9.09
CA GLY A 129 86.81 -12.87 -10.33
C GLY A 129 85.32 -12.60 -10.52
N ASP A 130 84.68 -13.39 -11.38
CA ASP A 130 83.24 -13.30 -11.66
C ASP A 130 82.42 -13.89 -10.51
N TRP A 131 81.24 -13.32 -10.26
CA TRP A 131 80.31 -13.87 -9.27
C TRP A 131 79.72 -15.19 -9.80
N PRO A 132 79.69 -16.27 -9.00
CA PRO A 132 79.15 -17.56 -9.46
C PRO A 132 77.71 -17.44 -9.95
N GLY A 133 77.40 -18.11 -11.07
CA GLY A 133 76.02 -18.19 -11.58
C GLY A 133 75.09 -18.96 -10.64
N GLU A 134 73.77 -18.87 -10.84
CA GLU A 134 72.75 -19.51 -9.96
C GLU A 134 72.92 -21.04 -9.81
N GLU A 135 73.53 -21.72 -10.79
CA GLU A 135 73.78 -23.17 -10.76
C GLU A 135 75.21 -23.57 -10.34
N GLU A 136 76.09 -22.60 -10.05
CA GLU A 136 77.48 -22.86 -9.64
C GLU A 136 77.63 -22.90 -8.12
N THR A 137 78.47 -23.82 -7.61
CA THR A 137 78.70 -23.94 -6.16
C THR A 137 79.52 -22.76 -5.64
N ASN A 138 78.85 -21.80 -5.02
CA ASN A 138 79.48 -20.66 -4.39
C ASN A 138 80.17 -21.06 -3.07
N LYS A 139 81.50 -20.99 -3.04
CA LYS A 139 82.34 -21.34 -1.87
C LYS A 139 82.63 -20.16 -0.96
N TRP A 140 82.20 -18.96 -1.31
CA TRP A 140 82.50 -17.75 -0.55
C TRP A 140 81.62 -17.66 0.69
N THR A 141 82.20 -17.29 1.83
CA THR A 141 81.44 -16.93 3.03
C THR A 141 81.19 -15.42 3.04
N THR A 142 80.40 -14.92 4.00
CA THR A 142 80.25 -13.48 4.26
C THR A 142 81.49 -12.94 4.99
N ASN A 143 82.65 -13.07 4.36
CA ASN A 143 83.98 -12.80 4.91
C ASN A 143 84.27 -11.31 5.15
N PHE A 144 83.51 -10.40 4.53
CA PHE A 144 83.72 -8.96 4.64
C PHE A 144 82.89 -8.33 5.77
N ALA A 145 81.62 -8.72 5.86
CA ALA A 145 80.73 -8.39 6.97
C ALA A 145 79.73 -9.52 7.13
N HIS A 146 79.42 -9.91 8.38
CA HIS A 146 78.42 -10.93 8.65
C HIS A 146 77.37 -10.37 9.61
N ASN A 147 76.14 -10.25 9.14
CA ASN A 147 74.94 -9.80 9.87
C ASN A 147 75.23 -8.63 10.85
N ILE A 148 75.97 -7.61 10.39
CA ILE A 148 76.28 -6.44 11.22
C ILE A 148 75.06 -5.53 11.28
N LYS A 149 74.74 -5.02 12.47
CA LYS A 149 73.61 -4.11 12.64
C LYS A 149 73.95 -2.73 12.07
N VAL A 150 73.07 -2.17 11.24
CA VAL A 150 73.16 -0.80 10.73
C VAL A 150 71.92 -0.03 11.17
N SER A 151 72.10 1.14 11.78
CA SER A 151 71.00 1.97 12.33
C SER A 151 71.11 3.41 11.84
N TYR A 152 69.96 4.07 11.63
CA TYR A 152 69.92 5.48 11.28
C TYR A 152 70.09 6.36 12.53
N THR A 153 70.88 7.42 12.43
CA THR A 153 71.06 8.39 13.52
C THR A 153 70.59 9.76 13.06
N GLU A 154 69.51 10.29 13.66
CA GLU A 154 68.94 11.58 13.27
C GLU A 154 69.91 12.76 13.44
N SER A 155 70.74 12.75 14.50
CA SER A 155 71.70 13.83 14.78
C SER A 155 72.72 14.05 13.67
N ASP A 156 73.08 12.96 12.97
CA ASP A 156 74.14 12.96 11.95
C ASP A 156 73.57 12.77 10.54
N SER A 157 72.25 12.58 10.43
CA SER A 157 71.52 12.27 9.18
C SER A 157 72.15 11.12 8.36
N LYS A 158 72.77 10.14 9.03
CA LYS A 158 73.58 9.07 8.40
C LYS A 158 73.22 7.69 8.96
N TRP A 159 73.37 6.67 8.10
CA TRP A 159 73.35 5.27 8.49
C TRP A 159 74.70 4.86 9.05
N LYS A 160 74.70 4.26 10.24
CA LYS A 160 75.92 3.85 10.94
C LYS A 160 75.89 2.36 11.22
N SER A 161 76.91 1.65 10.75
CA SER A 161 77.14 0.25 11.10
C SER A 161 77.76 0.15 12.49
N GLU A 162 77.41 -0.91 13.21
CA GLU A 162 77.98 -1.23 14.53
C GLU A 162 79.51 -1.46 14.45
N LYS A 163 79.99 -1.97 13.32
CA LYS A 163 81.41 -2.13 13.00
C LYS A 163 81.80 -1.20 11.85
N SER A 164 82.89 -0.45 12.00
CA SER A 164 83.43 0.39 10.92
C SER A 164 83.94 -0.49 9.77
N LEU A 165 83.40 -0.28 8.57
CA LEU A 165 83.84 -0.94 7.35
C LEU A 165 84.67 0.03 6.49
N TYR A 166 85.66 -0.50 5.77
CA TYR A 166 86.54 0.27 4.89
C TYR A 166 86.63 -0.38 3.51
N TRP A 167 86.81 0.44 2.48
CA TRP A 167 87.06 -0.03 1.11
C TRP A 167 88.38 -0.83 1.02
N VAL A 168 88.38 -1.93 0.25
CA VAL A 168 89.50 -2.89 0.14
C VAL A 168 90.42 -2.67 -1.07
N GLY A 169 90.12 -1.69 -1.92
CA GLY A 169 91.01 -1.19 -2.98
C GLY A 169 90.98 -1.94 -4.31
N SER A 170 90.92 -3.28 -4.35
CA SER A 170 91.06 -4.03 -5.63
C SER A 170 90.17 -5.27 -5.83
N GLU A 171 89.31 -5.62 -4.86
CA GLU A 171 88.42 -6.79 -4.94
C GLU A 171 86.97 -6.38 -5.16
N ASN A 172 86.07 -7.28 -5.56
CA ASN A 172 84.64 -6.97 -5.65
C ASN A 172 83.95 -7.26 -4.30
N ILE A 173 82.97 -6.45 -3.93
CA ILE A 173 82.19 -6.59 -2.71
C ILE A 173 80.71 -6.68 -3.09
N LYS A 174 80.08 -7.81 -2.77
CA LYS A 174 78.63 -7.97 -2.88
C LYS A 174 78.00 -7.82 -1.50
N PHE A 175 77.13 -6.82 -1.36
CA PHE A 175 76.38 -6.54 -0.14
C PHE A 175 75.00 -7.19 -0.19
N PHE A 176 74.60 -7.73 0.94
CA PHE A 176 73.30 -8.33 1.20
C PHE A 176 72.76 -7.69 2.47
N ALA A 177 71.61 -7.03 2.39
CA ALA A 177 70.99 -6.39 3.54
C ALA A 177 69.57 -6.90 3.72
N TYR A 178 69.10 -6.94 4.98
CA TYR A 178 67.71 -7.24 5.30
C TYR A 178 67.23 -6.43 6.51
N SER A 179 65.93 -6.12 6.52
CA SER A 179 65.29 -5.32 7.58
C SER A 179 63.93 -5.92 7.93
N PRO A 180 63.51 -5.92 9.21
CA PRO A 180 64.26 -5.46 10.38
C PRO A 180 65.38 -6.43 10.80
N TYR A 181 66.45 -5.89 11.37
CA TYR A 181 67.60 -6.63 11.88
C TYR A 181 67.20 -7.63 12.97
N SER A 182 67.74 -8.84 12.88
CA SER A 182 67.69 -9.87 13.91
C SER A 182 69.10 -10.29 14.35
N ALA A 183 69.29 -10.40 15.66
CA ALA A 183 70.52 -10.95 16.23
C ALA A 183 70.47 -12.49 16.36
N ALA A 184 69.36 -13.13 15.96
CA ALA A 184 69.21 -14.58 16.07
C ALA A 184 70.14 -15.31 15.09
N ALA A 185 70.87 -16.29 15.62
CA ALA A 185 71.77 -17.17 14.88
C ALA A 185 71.21 -18.61 14.91
N PRO A 186 71.63 -19.50 13.99
CA PRO A 186 71.17 -20.89 13.97
C PRO A 186 71.60 -21.59 15.26
N ALA A 187 70.69 -22.33 15.90
CA ALA A 187 71.02 -23.15 17.07
C ALA A 187 72.09 -24.19 16.70
N SER A 188 73.02 -24.45 17.62
CA SER A 188 74.15 -25.38 17.40
C SER A 188 73.76 -26.87 17.36
N SER A 189 72.47 -27.21 17.51
CA SER A 189 71.94 -28.58 17.47
C SER A 189 70.45 -28.60 17.10
N GLU A 190 70.03 -29.64 16.37
CA GLU A 190 68.67 -29.81 15.81
C GLU A 190 67.57 -30.06 16.86
N GLU A 191 67.89 -30.34 18.13
CA GLU A 191 66.90 -30.63 19.17
C GLU A 191 66.23 -29.38 19.79
N ASP A 192 66.77 -28.17 19.59
CA ASP A 192 66.21 -26.92 20.17
C ASP A 192 65.20 -26.19 19.26
N ALA A 193 64.90 -26.74 18.06
CA ALA A 193 64.07 -26.06 17.05
C ALA A 193 62.58 -26.43 17.09
N ALA A 194 62.18 -27.43 17.88
CA ALA A 194 60.86 -28.05 17.77
C ALA A 194 59.78 -27.44 18.69
N ASP A 195 60.11 -26.49 19.56
CA ASP A 195 59.14 -25.94 20.54
C ASP A 195 59.24 -24.40 20.69
N ALA A 196 59.51 -23.70 19.57
CA ALA A 196 59.47 -22.24 19.53
C ALA A 196 58.01 -21.73 19.59
N ASP A 197 57.48 -21.64 20.81
CA ASP A 197 56.25 -20.92 21.13
C ASP A 197 56.37 -19.44 20.74
N ASP A 198 55.23 -18.77 20.56
CA ASP A 198 54.96 -17.47 19.88
C ASP A 198 55.63 -16.19 20.50
N ALA A 199 56.77 -16.35 21.19
CA ALA A 199 57.40 -15.35 22.06
C ALA A 199 58.70 -14.70 21.55
N THR A 200 59.35 -15.18 20.48
CA THR A 200 60.60 -14.55 19.99
C THR A 200 60.67 -14.48 18.46
N PRO A 201 60.93 -13.30 17.86
CA PRO A 201 60.88 -13.08 16.41
C PRO A 201 61.92 -13.93 15.66
N SER A 202 61.42 -14.74 14.72
CA SER A 202 62.12 -15.82 14.03
C SER A 202 62.60 -15.40 12.65
N VAL A 203 63.46 -14.39 12.55
CA VAL A 203 64.36 -14.25 11.39
C VAL A 203 65.74 -14.72 11.83
N ILE A 204 66.14 -15.89 11.34
CA ILE A 204 67.45 -16.49 11.65
C ILE A 204 68.33 -16.28 10.44
N HIS A 205 69.44 -15.57 10.62
CA HIS A 205 70.45 -15.42 9.57
C HIS A 205 71.32 -16.68 9.51
N SER A 206 71.77 -17.09 8.31
CA SER A 206 72.72 -18.20 8.15
C SER A 206 73.98 -18.00 8.99
N ALA A 207 74.66 -19.09 9.36
CA ALA A 207 75.90 -19.04 10.13
C ALA A 207 77.04 -18.31 9.38
N ALA A 208 78.03 -17.80 10.11
CA ALA A 208 79.13 -17.01 9.55
C ALA A 208 80.09 -17.81 8.65
N ASP A 209 80.16 -19.13 8.85
CA ASP A 209 80.93 -20.08 8.07
C ASP A 209 80.13 -20.73 6.93
N ALA A 210 78.84 -20.41 6.81
CA ALA A 210 78.02 -20.86 5.69
C ALA A 210 78.56 -20.29 4.37
N THR A 211 78.78 -21.17 3.39
CA THR A 211 79.22 -20.81 2.05
C THR A 211 78.02 -20.50 1.16
N GLY A 212 78.12 -19.48 0.32
CA GLY A 212 77.09 -19.06 -0.63
C GLY A 212 76.43 -17.73 -0.29
N ILE A 213 75.27 -17.48 -0.91
CA ILE A 213 74.45 -16.31 -0.60
C ILE A 213 73.93 -16.46 0.84
N PRO A 214 74.02 -15.43 1.70
CA PRO A 214 73.46 -15.49 3.04
C PRO A 214 71.94 -15.69 2.98
N THR A 215 71.45 -16.55 3.86
CA THR A 215 70.07 -17.02 3.84
C THR A 215 69.34 -16.63 5.14
N LEU A 216 68.07 -16.26 5.01
CA LEU A 216 67.19 -15.93 6.12
C LEU A 216 66.14 -17.03 6.27
N THR A 217 66.15 -17.73 7.41
CA THR A 217 65.00 -18.58 7.77
C THR A 217 63.99 -17.72 8.50
N TYR A 218 62.76 -17.67 7.98
CA TYR A 218 61.66 -16.94 8.58
C TYR A 218 60.51 -17.88 8.92
N THR A 219 60.01 -17.77 10.14
CA THR A 219 58.75 -18.37 10.57
C THR A 219 57.75 -17.26 10.85
N VAL A 220 56.60 -17.28 10.17
CA VAL A 220 55.52 -16.31 10.30
C VAL A 220 54.83 -16.49 11.67
N PRO A 221 54.79 -15.45 12.52
CA PRO A 221 54.04 -15.48 13.77
C PRO A 221 52.54 -15.74 13.56
N THR A 222 51.92 -16.44 14.50
CA THR A 222 50.47 -16.74 14.43
C THR A 222 49.64 -15.51 14.77
N ASP A 223 50.11 -14.68 15.71
CA ASP A 223 49.60 -13.33 15.95
C ASP A 223 50.03 -12.39 14.81
N VAL A 224 49.06 -11.98 14.00
CA VAL A 224 49.27 -11.11 12.83
C VAL A 224 49.91 -9.77 13.21
N THR A 225 49.64 -9.25 14.41
CA THR A 225 50.22 -7.98 14.87
C THR A 225 51.72 -8.06 15.17
N LYS A 226 52.25 -9.29 15.32
CA LYS A 226 53.68 -9.57 15.49
C LYS A 226 54.40 -9.88 14.18
N GLN A 227 53.66 -10.05 13.08
CA GLN A 227 54.26 -10.30 11.76
C GLN A 227 55.06 -9.07 11.32
N ILE A 228 56.20 -9.32 10.68
CA ILE A 228 57.09 -8.26 10.21
C ILE A 228 57.00 -8.14 8.68
N ASP A 229 57.23 -6.92 8.19
CA ASP A 229 57.47 -6.66 6.78
C ASP A 229 58.97 -6.88 6.49
N LEU A 230 59.34 -8.12 6.19
CA LEU A 230 60.73 -8.47 5.90
C LEU A 230 61.11 -7.91 4.52
N MET A 231 62.11 -7.04 4.50
CA MET A 231 62.66 -6.43 3.30
C MET A 231 64.11 -6.84 3.09
N TYR A 232 64.57 -6.78 1.85
CA TYR A 232 65.95 -7.10 1.47
C TYR A 232 66.52 -6.10 0.46
N ALA A 233 67.83 -5.93 0.44
CA ALA A 233 68.55 -5.20 -0.59
C ALA A 233 69.84 -5.94 -0.96
N THR A 234 70.27 -5.81 -2.21
CA THR A 234 71.57 -6.29 -2.67
C THR A 234 72.28 -5.17 -3.43
N ALA A 235 73.60 -5.07 -3.29
CA ALA A 235 74.41 -4.11 -4.04
C ALA A 235 75.73 -4.75 -4.49
N ASP A 236 76.07 -4.58 -5.75
CA ASP A 236 77.30 -5.09 -6.36
C ASP A 236 78.30 -3.93 -6.53
N CYS A 237 79.37 -3.95 -5.75
CA CYS A 237 80.35 -2.86 -5.68
C CYS A 237 81.76 -3.34 -6.03
N GLY A 238 82.54 -2.49 -6.68
CA GLY A 238 84.00 -2.62 -6.74
C GLY A 238 84.61 -2.10 -5.44
N GLY A 239 85.65 -2.76 -4.94
CA GLY A 239 86.34 -2.45 -3.68
C GLY A 239 87.08 -1.12 -3.68
N ASN A 240 87.14 -0.44 -4.82
CA ASN A 240 87.60 0.94 -5.01
C ASN A 240 86.45 1.98 -4.99
N GLY A 241 85.22 1.58 -4.69
CA GLY A 241 84.05 2.46 -4.64
C GLY A 241 83.35 2.67 -5.99
N THR A 242 83.39 1.71 -6.90
CA THR A 242 82.63 1.71 -8.18
C THR A 242 81.46 0.72 -8.15
N GLY A 243 80.60 0.68 -9.17
CA GLY A 243 79.42 -0.21 -9.20
C GLY A 243 78.19 0.48 -8.62
N ASP A 244 77.45 -0.18 -7.73
CA ASP A 244 76.28 0.35 -7.00
C ASP A 244 76.66 1.38 -5.92
N VAL A 245 77.52 2.34 -6.28
CA VAL A 245 78.03 3.41 -5.42
C VAL A 245 77.69 4.75 -6.05
N ARG A 246 77.01 5.62 -5.29
CA ARG A 246 76.68 6.99 -5.72
C ARG A 246 77.14 7.96 -4.65
N ASN A 247 77.82 9.03 -5.05
CA ASN A 247 78.39 10.03 -4.13
C ASN A 247 79.26 9.42 -3.00
N GLY A 248 79.95 8.30 -3.28
CA GLY A 248 80.79 7.61 -2.30
C GLY A 248 80.06 6.71 -1.30
N ALA A 249 78.74 6.51 -1.44
CA ALA A 249 77.93 5.64 -0.60
C ALA A 249 77.35 4.46 -1.39
N VAL A 250 77.33 3.27 -0.77
CA VAL A 250 76.70 2.06 -1.32
C VAL A 250 75.20 2.25 -1.37
N GLN A 251 74.60 2.04 -2.53
CA GLN A 251 73.17 2.18 -2.77
C GLN A 251 72.46 0.89 -2.35
N LEU A 252 71.71 0.92 -1.24
CA LEU A 252 70.87 -0.19 -0.79
C LEU A 252 69.41 0.14 -1.08
N ASN A 253 68.89 -0.43 -2.16
CA ASN A 253 67.49 -0.32 -2.56
C ASN A 253 66.71 -1.50 -2.02
N PHE A 254 65.99 -1.31 -0.90
CA PHE A 254 65.19 -2.34 -0.28
C PHE A 254 63.95 -2.70 -1.12
N LYS A 255 63.57 -3.98 -1.07
CA LYS A 255 62.37 -4.56 -1.66
C LYS A 255 61.70 -5.48 -0.65
N HIS A 256 60.40 -5.69 -0.76
CA HIS A 256 59.69 -6.63 0.10
C HIS A 256 60.06 -8.07 -0.22
N ALA A 257 60.44 -8.84 0.80
CA ALA A 257 60.75 -10.27 0.68
C ALA A 257 59.50 -11.15 0.88
N LEU A 258 58.42 -10.60 1.45
CA LEU A 258 57.17 -11.33 1.72
C LEU A 258 56.07 -10.97 0.70
N THR A 259 54.95 -11.67 0.80
CA THR A 259 53.67 -11.30 0.15
C THR A 259 52.76 -10.66 1.20
N ALA A 260 52.10 -9.57 0.84
CA ALA A 260 51.05 -8.98 1.66
C ALA A 260 49.66 -9.48 1.22
N VAL A 261 48.82 -9.90 2.17
CA VAL A 261 47.44 -10.32 1.89
C VAL A 261 46.43 -9.41 2.60
N THR A 262 45.57 -8.79 1.80
CA THR A 262 44.51 -7.89 2.24
C THR A 262 43.14 -8.45 1.82
N ILE A 263 42.12 -8.20 2.63
CA ILE A 263 40.74 -8.59 2.41
C ILE A 263 39.88 -7.32 2.44
N LYS A 264 38.99 -7.17 1.46
CA LYS A 264 38.06 -6.03 1.36
C LYS A 264 36.63 -6.47 1.04
N THR A 265 35.65 -5.58 1.25
CA THR A 265 34.28 -5.80 0.77
C THR A 265 34.16 -5.63 -0.74
N GLY A 266 33.38 -6.48 -1.39
CA GLY A 266 33.01 -6.39 -2.81
C GLY A 266 31.64 -5.75 -3.03
N GLU A 267 31.22 -5.64 -4.31
CA GLU A 267 30.00 -4.92 -4.72
C GLU A 267 28.69 -5.42 -4.09
N LYS A 268 28.64 -6.66 -3.63
CA LYS A 268 27.41 -7.32 -3.13
C LYS A 268 27.60 -7.92 -1.75
N MET A 269 28.23 -7.17 -0.83
CA MET A 269 28.43 -7.56 0.56
C MET A 269 27.33 -6.97 1.45
N LEU A 270 26.56 -7.80 2.15
CA LEU A 270 25.50 -7.39 3.08
C LEU A 270 26.06 -6.63 4.29
N ALA A 271 25.25 -5.71 4.82
CA ALA A 271 25.53 -5.04 6.08
C ALA A 271 25.56 -6.03 7.25
N GLY A 272 26.42 -5.76 8.24
CA GLY A 272 26.64 -6.68 9.35
C GLY A 272 27.93 -6.41 10.10
N LYS A 273 28.55 -7.48 10.61
CA LYS A 273 29.78 -7.43 11.38
C LYS A 273 30.69 -8.58 10.97
N VAL A 274 31.93 -8.30 10.62
CA VAL A 274 32.96 -9.33 10.47
C VAL A 274 33.68 -9.45 11.80
N THR A 275 33.73 -10.65 12.38
CA THR A 275 34.31 -10.90 13.71
C THR A 275 35.64 -11.64 13.66
N ARG A 276 35.89 -12.39 12.58
CA ARG A 276 37.11 -13.18 12.40
C ARG A 276 37.47 -13.32 10.93
N ILE A 277 38.76 -13.21 10.63
CA ILE A 277 39.36 -13.51 9.32
C ILE A 277 40.44 -14.57 9.54
N LYS A 278 40.40 -15.66 8.79
CA LYS A 278 41.30 -16.80 8.96
C LYS A 278 41.86 -17.26 7.62
N ILE A 279 43.17 -17.40 7.52
CA ILE A 279 43.86 -18.09 6.43
C ILE A 279 44.40 -19.41 6.98
N SER A 280 44.12 -20.53 6.32
CA SER A 280 44.58 -21.86 6.73
C SER A 280 45.01 -22.70 5.55
N GLY A 281 45.77 -23.76 5.77
CA GLY A 281 46.20 -24.66 4.69
C GLY A 281 47.38 -24.09 3.89
N VAL A 282 48.18 -23.23 4.53
CA VAL A 282 49.34 -22.55 3.94
C VAL A 282 50.60 -22.89 4.72
N HIS A 283 51.75 -22.71 4.09
CA HIS A 283 53.06 -22.74 4.74
C HIS A 283 53.30 -21.43 5.49
N GLY A 284 53.97 -21.52 6.63
CA GLY A 284 54.39 -20.39 7.44
C GLY A 284 55.87 -20.41 7.84
N SER A 285 56.67 -21.36 7.35
CA SER A 285 58.14 -21.27 7.44
C SER A 285 58.82 -21.51 6.12
N GLY A 286 59.91 -20.78 5.90
CA GLY A 286 60.69 -20.84 4.68
C GLY A 286 62.07 -20.22 4.86
N SER A 287 62.92 -20.48 3.88
CA SER A 287 64.29 -20.06 3.80
C SER A 287 64.49 -19.20 2.55
N TYR A 288 65.02 -17.99 2.73
CA TYR A 288 65.19 -16.99 1.68
C TYR A 288 66.67 -16.61 1.51
N PRO A 289 67.32 -17.06 0.43
CA PRO A 289 68.61 -16.50 0.03
C PRO A 289 68.41 -15.03 -0.33
N ILE A 290 69.14 -14.12 0.32
CA ILE A 290 68.93 -12.68 0.16
C ILE A 290 69.16 -12.28 -1.31
N GLY A 291 68.11 -11.81 -1.98
CA GLY A 291 68.16 -11.44 -3.40
C GLY A 291 67.57 -12.47 -4.37
N ALA A 292 67.16 -13.65 -3.90
CA ALA A 292 66.56 -14.68 -4.75
C ALA A 292 65.15 -14.32 -5.26
N THR A 293 64.72 -15.01 -6.32
CA THR A 293 63.40 -14.87 -6.95
C THR A 293 62.29 -15.68 -6.27
N SER A 294 62.64 -16.62 -5.38
CA SER A 294 61.68 -17.48 -4.66
C SER A 294 62.17 -17.86 -3.26
N TRP A 295 61.22 -18.27 -2.42
CA TRP A 295 61.49 -18.87 -1.10
C TRP A 295 61.56 -20.38 -1.22
N THR A 296 62.44 -21.01 -0.43
CA THR A 296 62.43 -22.46 -0.21
C THR A 296 61.57 -22.78 1.01
N ILE A 297 60.48 -23.50 0.83
CA ILE A 297 59.59 -23.88 1.94
C ILE A 297 60.28 -24.91 2.82
N THR A 298 60.25 -24.69 4.15
CA THR A 298 60.85 -25.60 5.13
C THR A 298 59.81 -26.39 5.92
N ASP A 299 58.54 -26.00 5.87
CA ASP A 299 57.47 -26.78 6.49
C ASP A 299 57.26 -28.10 5.71
N GLU A 300 57.14 -29.24 6.42
CA GLU A 300 56.87 -30.54 5.80
C GLU A 300 55.47 -30.61 5.15
N THR A 301 54.50 -29.85 5.67
CA THR A 301 53.12 -29.79 5.16
C THR A 301 52.55 -28.37 5.24
N ALA A 302 51.61 -28.04 4.34
CA ALA A 302 50.90 -26.76 4.32
C ALA A 302 49.79 -26.71 5.39
N GLY A 303 50.13 -26.91 6.67
CA GLY A 303 49.16 -27.07 7.77
C GLY A 303 48.89 -25.81 8.59
N ARG A 304 49.56 -24.69 8.34
CA ARG A 304 49.51 -23.53 9.25
C ARG A 304 48.22 -22.72 9.09
N THR A 305 47.90 -22.00 10.16
CA THR A 305 46.70 -21.19 10.29
C THR A 305 47.05 -19.84 10.92
N PHE A 306 46.51 -18.78 10.35
CA PHE A 306 46.66 -17.40 10.80
C PHE A 306 45.28 -16.77 10.92
N SER A 307 45.01 -16.06 12.01
CA SER A 307 43.70 -15.47 12.25
C SER A 307 43.78 -14.08 12.85
N ILE A 308 42.81 -13.25 12.47
CA ILE A 308 42.56 -11.94 13.04
C ILE A 308 41.18 -12.01 13.69
N ASP A 309 41.18 -11.85 15.02
CA ASP A 309 39.97 -11.81 15.83
C ASP A 309 39.65 -10.35 16.18
N ASN A 310 39.10 -9.62 15.20
CA ASN A 310 38.76 -8.22 15.36
C ASN A 310 37.39 -7.91 14.74
N GLU A 311 36.55 -7.18 15.48
CA GLU A 311 35.22 -6.80 15.01
C GLU A 311 35.31 -5.59 14.06
N THR A 312 34.81 -5.77 12.84
CA THR A 312 34.65 -4.69 11.85
C THR A 312 33.17 -4.57 11.48
N ALA A 313 32.57 -3.44 11.84
CA ALA A 313 31.20 -3.11 11.47
C ALA A 313 31.12 -2.71 9.99
N LEU A 314 30.13 -3.25 9.29
CA LEU A 314 29.85 -2.96 7.90
C LEU A 314 28.46 -2.32 7.80
N ASP A 315 28.44 -1.00 7.65
CA ASP A 315 27.20 -0.23 7.50
C ASP A 315 26.61 -0.41 6.09
N GLY A 316 25.27 -0.41 6.02
CA GLY A 316 24.55 -0.35 4.75
C GLY A 316 24.81 0.97 4.03
N ASN A 317 24.76 0.94 2.70
CA ASN A 317 25.02 2.10 1.86
C ASN A 317 23.90 3.15 2.01
N LYS A 318 24.14 4.13 2.88
CA LYS A 318 23.21 5.22 3.18
C LYS A 318 22.85 6.07 1.95
N ASP A 319 23.76 6.18 0.98
CA ASP A 319 23.54 7.01 -0.22
C ASP A 319 22.56 6.37 -1.22
N LYS A 320 22.36 5.05 -1.14
CA LYS A 320 21.46 4.30 -2.03
C LYS A 320 20.27 3.66 -1.32
N ASN A 321 20.22 3.74 0.01
CA ASN A 321 19.18 3.11 0.84
C ASN A 321 19.07 1.59 0.60
N GLU A 322 20.23 0.92 0.58
CA GLU A 322 20.38 -0.50 0.25
C GLU A 322 20.86 -1.33 1.46
N ILE A 323 20.47 -2.62 1.52
CA ILE A 323 21.01 -3.62 2.46
C ILE A 323 22.50 -3.95 2.25
N MET A 324 23.05 -3.53 1.11
CA MET A 324 24.43 -3.78 0.72
C MET A 324 25.35 -2.68 1.24
N THR A 325 26.57 -3.06 1.58
CA THR A 325 27.64 -2.19 2.07
C THR A 325 28.35 -1.53 0.89
N LYS A 326 29.09 -0.44 1.17
CA LYS A 326 29.93 0.20 0.16
C LYS A 326 31.10 -0.76 -0.21
N PRO A 327 31.34 -1.03 -1.50
CA PRO A 327 32.49 -1.83 -1.92
C PRO A 327 33.82 -1.13 -1.60
N GLY A 328 34.85 -1.93 -1.38
CA GLY A 328 36.22 -1.47 -1.15
C GLY A 328 36.60 -1.24 0.30
N THR A 329 35.72 -1.54 1.26
CA THR A 329 36.04 -1.40 2.69
C THR A 329 37.06 -2.47 3.09
N ILE A 330 38.26 -2.05 3.48
CA ILE A 330 39.32 -2.97 3.90
C ILE A 330 38.98 -3.54 5.29
N LEU A 331 39.04 -4.86 5.42
CA LEU A 331 38.67 -5.60 6.64
C LEU A 331 39.88 -5.87 7.56
N ASN A 332 41.07 -5.92 6.99
CA ASN A 332 42.34 -6.14 7.69
C ASN A 332 43.38 -5.07 7.30
N GLY A 333 43.03 -3.81 7.57
CA GLY A 333 43.85 -2.65 7.23
C GLY A 333 45.28 -2.74 7.78
N ASP A 334 46.22 -2.23 7.00
CA ASP A 334 47.62 -2.11 7.39
C ASP A 334 47.81 -1.13 8.54
N ASP A 335 47.07 -0.01 8.53
CA ASP A 335 46.98 1.01 9.58
C ASP A 335 46.68 0.45 10.99
N LYS A 336 46.09 -0.74 11.08
CA LYS A 336 45.74 -1.44 12.32
C LYS A 336 46.68 -2.59 12.69
N GLY A 337 47.69 -2.86 11.86
CA GLY A 337 48.59 -3.99 12.07
C GLY A 337 47.99 -5.37 11.77
N TYR A 338 46.97 -5.44 10.90
CA TYR A 338 46.24 -6.66 10.59
C TYR A 338 46.46 -7.17 9.15
N THR A 339 47.35 -6.56 8.38
CA THR A 339 47.74 -7.11 7.07
C THR A 339 48.55 -8.38 7.28
N PHE A 340 48.18 -9.48 6.60
CA PHE A 340 48.94 -10.72 6.68
C PHE A 340 50.23 -10.61 5.86
N MET A 341 51.37 -10.74 6.50
CA MET A 341 52.69 -10.81 5.85
C MET A 341 53.12 -12.28 5.76
N MET A 342 52.94 -12.83 4.56
CA MET A 342 53.04 -14.27 4.30
C MET A 342 54.27 -14.62 3.47
N ILE A 343 54.77 -15.85 3.64
CA ILE A 343 55.85 -16.37 2.80
C ILE A 343 55.30 -16.65 1.39
N PRO A 344 55.95 -16.12 0.32
CA PRO A 344 55.65 -16.46 -1.07
C PRO A 344 55.68 -17.98 -1.29
N GLN A 345 54.62 -18.54 -1.86
CA GLN A 345 54.42 -19.99 -1.96
C GLN A 345 53.43 -20.36 -3.08
N GLU A 346 53.52 -21.59 -3.58
CA GLU A 346 52.44 -22.21 -4.34
C GLU A 346 51.32 -22.66 -3.38
N LEU A 347 50.08 -22.27 -3.66
CA LEU A 347 48.93 -22.58 -2.82
C LEU A 347 48.42 -23.99 -3.11
N THR A 348 48.21 -24.76 -2.05
CA THR A 348 47.61 -26.10 -2.11
C THR A 348 46.09 -26.02 -2.32
N ASP A 349 45.45 -27.14 -2.66
CA ASP A 349 43.97 -27.21 -2.76
C ASP A 349 43.30 -27.05 -1.37
N ASP A 350 44.06 -27.22 -0.29
CA ASP A 350 43.64 -27.05 1.10
C ASP A 350 43.74 -25.61 1.60
N ALA A 351 44.44 -24.73 0.87
CA ALA A 351 44.59 -23.32 1.22
C ALA A 351 43.23 -22.60 1.17
N LYS A 352 42.77 -22.10 2.33
CA LYS A 352 41.43 -21.53 2.52
C LYS A 352 41.48 -20.18 3.20
N LEU A 353 40.62 -19.28 2.72
CA LEU A 353 40.21 -18.07 3.42
C LEU A 353 38.84 -18.33 4.05
N THR A 354 38.73 -18.09 5.35
CA THR A 354 37.50 -18.21 6.13
C THR A 354 37.19 -16.90 6.85
N ILE A 355 35.96 -16.39 6.70
CA ILE A 355 35.48 -15.16 7.33
C ILE A 355 34.28 -15.51 8.21
N SER A 356 34.30 -15.13 9.48
CA SER A 356 33.11 -15.15 10.34
C SER A 356 32.39 -13.80 10.19
N PHE A 357 31.16 -13.85 9.71
CA PHE A 357 30.34 -12.68 9.40
C PHE A 357 28.95 -12.84 10.01
N THR A 358 28.53 -11.91 10.86
CA THR A 358 27.16 -11.82 11.35
C THR A 358 26.39 -10.80 10.53
N ASP A 359 25.35 -11.25 9.82
CA ASP A 359 24.56 -10.35 8.98
C ASP A 359 23.58 -9.51 9.80
N LYS A 360 23.37 -8.25 9.42
CA LYS A 360 22.44 -7.35 10.13
C LYS A 360 20.97 -7.74 9.95
N LEU A 361 20.63 -8.43 8.86
CA LEU A 361 19.24 -8.77 8.50
C LEU A 361 18.66 -9.87 9.38
N THR A 362 19.42 -10.96 9.56
CA THR A 362 19.00 -12.11 10.37
C THR A 362 19.70 -12.23 11.71
N ASN A 363 20.72 -11.41 11.98
CA ASN A 363 21.60 -11.50 13.14
C ASN A 363 22.20 -12.90 13.30
N THR A 364 22.48 -13.57 12.19
CA THR A 364 22.99 -14.95 12.18
C THR A 364 24.47 -14.90 11.84
N GLU A 365 25.27 -15.58 12.66
CA GLU A 365 26.66 -15.81 12.36
C GLU A 365 26.78 -16.78 11.18
N ARG A 366 27.54 -16.39 10.17
CA ARG A 366 27.78 -17.13 8.94
C ARG A 366 29.27 -17.25 8.70
N THR A 367 29.68 -18.43 8.27
CA THR A 367 31.06 -18.70 7.88
C THR A 367 31.18 -18.62 6.36
N LEU A 368 32.01 -17.71 5.87
CA LEU A 368 32.31 -17.56 4.45
C LEU A 368 33.65 -18.26 4.17
N THR A 369 33.67 -19.29 3.33
CA THR A 369 34.90 -20.06 3.04
C THR A 369 35.18 -20.09 1.55
N ALA A 370 36.45 -20.00 1.19
CA ALA A 370 36.88 -20.15 -0.19
C ALA A 370 38.30 -20.70 -0.33
N LYS A 371 38.55 -21.38 -1.44
CA LYS A 371 39.85 -21.98 -1.77
C LYS A 371 40.75 -20.94 -2.44
N LEU A 372 41.79 -20.49 -1.74
CA LEU A 372 42.66 -19.41 -2.18
C LEU A 372 43.34 -19.70 -3.53
N LYS A 373 43.72 -20.96 -3.79
CA LYS A 373 44.36 -21.38 -5.05
C LYS A 373 43.52 -21.06 -6.29
N GLU A 374 42.20 -21.29 -6.24
CA GLU A 374 41.30 -21.07 -7.38
C GLU A 374 41.15 -19.59 -7.75
N PHE A 375 41.31 -18.70 -6.75
CA PHE A 375 41.17 -17.25 -6.92
C PHE A 375 42.50 -16.54 -7.11
N THR A 376 43.63 -17.22 -6.96
CA THR A 376 44.97 -16.62 -7.12
C THR A 376 45.49 -16.89 -8.52
N LYS A 377 46.03 -15.87 -9.21
CA LYS A 377 46.62 -16.05 -10.55
C LYS A 377 47.70 -17.14 -10.49
N ASN A 378 47.58 -18.16 -11.32
CA ASN A 378 48.44 -19.35 -11.35
C ASN A 378 48.53 -20.14 -10.03
N GLY A 379 47.72 -19.82 -9.02
CA GLY A 379 47.77 -20.46 -7.70
C GLY A 379 49.01 -20.12 -6.87
N ILE A 380 49.71 -19.01 -7.17
CA ILE A 380 51.01 -18.69 -6.54
C ILE A 380 50.94 -17.31 -5.86
N TRP A 381 51.45 -17.21 -4.63
CA TRP A 381 51.83 -15.96 -3.98
C TRP A 381 53.29 -15.64 -4.29
N GLU A 382 53.52 -14.56 -5.04
CA GLU A 382 54.83 -14.15 -5.52
C GLU A 382 55.55 -13.21 -4.55
N ILE A 383 56.88 -13.18 -4.61
CA ILE A 383 57.69 -12.28 -3.79
C ILE A 383 57.39 -10.81 -4.12
N GLY A 384 57.20 -9.98 -3.08
CA GLY A 384 57.03 -8.54 -3.21
C GLY A 384 55.70 -8.10 -3.83
N LYS A 385 54.69 -8.96 -3.90
CA LYS A 385 53.34 -8.66 -4.42
C LYS A 385 52.30 -8.59 -3.31
N GLN A 386 51.27 -7.77 -3.54
CA GLN A 386 50.09 -7.71 -2.68
C GLN A 386 48.91 -8.40 -3.35
N TYR A 387 48.26 -9.29 -2.60
CA TYR A 387 47.04 -9.97 -3.00
C TYR A 387 45.86 -9.41 -2.21
N THR A 388 44.93 -8.77 -2.91
CA THR A 388 43.70 -8.23 -2.31
C THR A 388 42.50 -9.09 -2.68
N TYR A 389 41.92 -9.75 -1.68
CA TYR A 389 40.74 -10.60 -1.82
C TYR A 389 39.46 -9.82 -1.48
N SER A 390 38.56 -9.67 -2.45
CA SER A 390 37.28 -8.97 -2.29
C SER A 390 36.15 -9.95 -2.03
N ILE A 391 35.50 -9.88 -0.86
CA ILE A 391 34.42 -10.79 -0.44
C ILE A 391 33.02 -10.23 -0.71
N ASN A 392 32.04 -11.10 -1.00
CA ASN A 392 30.63 -10.72 -1.11
C ASN A 392 29.72 -11.70 -0.36
N SER A 393 28.41 -11.42 -0.29
CA SER A 393 27.42 -12.20 0.45
C SER A 393 26.34 -12.82 -0.45
N THR A 394 26.59 -12.95 -1.76
CA THR A 394 25.58 -13.38 -2.76
C THR A 394 25.13 -14.84 -2.65
N GLY A 395 25.76 -15.64 -1.78
CA GLY A 395 25.26 -16.97 -1.41
C GLY A 395 24.02 -16.94 -0.52
N ILE A 396 23.65 -15.77 0.01
CA ILE A 396 22.42 -15.53 0.76
C ILE A 396 21.35 -15.04 -0.21
N VAL A 397 20.32 -15.86 -0.40
CA VAL A 397 19.17 -15.54 -1.25
C VAL A 397 18.10 -14.95 -0.35
N ILE A 398 17.68 -13.73 -0.65
CA ILE A 398 16.54 -13.06 -0.02
C ILE A 398 15.40 -13.08 -1.04
N THR A 399 14.35 -13.83 -0.75
CA THR A 399 13.15 -13.89 -1.58
C THR A 399 12.02 -13.17 -0.83
N PRO A 400 11.63 -11.95 -1.26
CA PRO A 400 10.43 -11.31 -0.76
C PRO A 400 9.22 -12.13 -1.18
N VAL A 401 8.30 -12.43 -0.26
CA VAL A 401 7.07 -13.17 -0.51
C VAL A 401 5.89 -12.35 0.00
N ILE A 402 4.92 -12.15 -0.88
CA ILE A 402 3.64 -11.56 -0.51
C ILE A 402 2.54 -12.53 -0.92
N GLU A 403 1.72 -12.91 0.05
CA GLU A 403 0.54 -13.75 -0.15
C GLU A 403 -0.70 -12.89 0.05
N LEU A 404 -1.46 -12.66 -1.02
CA LEU A 404 -2.71 -11.90 -1.01
C LEU A 404 -3.89 -12.85 -1.19
N THR A 405 -4.80 -12.84 -0.22
CA THR A 405 -6.11 -13.51 -0.29
C THR A 405 -7.22 -12.49 -0.26
N VAL A 406 -8.14 -12.51 -1.23
CA VAL A 406 -9.35 -11.67 -1.24
C VAL A 406 -10.55 -12.56 -0.93
N ASN A 407 -11.12 -12.47 0.28
CA ASN A 407 -12.24 -13.32 0.66
C ASN A 407 -13.56 -12.75 0.15
N ARG A 408 -14.15 -13.41 -0.85
CA ARG A 408 -15.39 -12.97 -1.48
C ARG A 408 -16.68 -13.50 -0.84
N LYS A 409 -16.59 -14.25 0.26
CA LYS A 409 -17.74 -14.95 0.86
C LYS A 409 -18.87 -13.99 1.28
N ASN A 410 -18.53 -12.80 1.76
CA ASN A 410 -19.50 -11.80 2.21
C ASN A 410 -19.64 -10.64 1.20
N THR A 411 -19.02 -10.72 0.03
CA THR A 411 -19.10 -9.66 -0.97
C THR A 411 -20.50 -9.57 -1.53
N LEU A 412 -21.08 -8.36 -1.47
CA LEU A 412 -22.31 -8.05 -2.19
C LEU A 412 -21.94 -7.66 -3.61
N TYR A 413 -22.34 -8.49 -4.56
CA TYR A 413 -22.08 -8.24 -5.97
C TYR A 413 -23.15 -7.32 -6.57
N PRO A 414 -22.81 -6.62 -7.66
CA PRO A 414 -23.80 -5.96 -8.50
C PRO A 414 -24.97 -6.90 -8.78
N ASN A 415 -26.17 -6.49 -8.37
CA ASN A 415 -27.43 -7.21 -8.52
C ASN A 415 -27.29 -8.70 -8.16
N GLY A 416 -26.66 -9.00 -7.03
CA GLY A 416 -26.50 -10.38 -6.54
C GLY A 416 -25.67 -11.28 -7.45
N GLY A 417 -24.71 -10.73 -8.19
CA GLY A 417 -23.80 -11.49 -9.06
C GLY A 417 -24.29 -11.59 -10.49
N TYR A 418 -25.07 -10.61 -10.96
CA TYR A 418 -25.65 -10.60 -12.29
C TYR A 418 -25.52 -9.21 -12.91
N LYS A 419 -25.13 -9.16 -14.18
CA LYS A 419 -25.02 -7.93 -14.97
C LYS A 419 -26.26 -7.72 -15.84
N GLY A 420 -26.57 -6.46 -16.13
CA GLY A 420 -27.68 -6.09 -16.99
C GLY A 420 -27.43 -6.53 -18.44
N THR A 421 -28.50 -6.92 -19.14
CA THR A 421 -28.44 -7.23 -20.58
C THR A 421 -28.70 -6.01 -21.47
N TRP A 422 -29.17 -4.90 -20.89
CA TRP A 422 -29.53 -3.69 -21.61
C TRP A 422 -28.32 -2.82 -21.96
N SER A 423 -28.45 -2.01 -23.01
CA SER A 423 -27.46 -1.00 -23.41
C SER A 423 -28.15 0.29 -23.88
N ALA A 424 -27.38 1.38 -24.00
CA ALA A 424 -27.87 2.68 -24.48
C ALA A 424 -28.67 2.59 -25.81
N GLY A 425 -28.22 1.75 -26.75
CA GLY A 425 -28.89 1.54 -28.03
C GLY A 425 -29.93 0.41 -28.04
N ASN A 426 -30.05 -0.33 -26.94
CA ASN A 426 -30.98 -1.44 -26.78
C ASN A 426 -31.38 -1.58 -25.29
N PRO A 427 -32.16 -0.65 -24.74
CA PRO A 427 -32.57 -0.68 -23.34
C PRO A 427 -33.42 -1.93 -23.01
N HIS A 428 -33.96 -2.58 -24.04
CA HIS A 428 -34.82 -3.76 -23.95
C HIS A 428 -34.39 -4.85 -24.93
N PRO A 429 -33.30 -5.56 -24.63
CA PRO A 429 -32.84 -6.63 -25.49
C PRO A 429 -33.87 -7.75 -25.56
N ASN A 430 -33.96 -8.40 -26.73
CA ASN A 430 -34.68 -9.66 -26.95
C ASN A 430 -33.96 -10.83 -26.23
N SER A 431 -33.80 -10.71 -24.92
CA SER A 431 -33.25 -11.69 -23.98
C SER A 431 -34.40 -12.35 -23.22
N PRO A 432 -34.26 -13.59 -22.74
CA PRO A 432 -35.25 -14.19 -21.84
C PRO A 432 -35.28 -13.53 -20.44
N SER A 433 -34.25 -12.75 -20.07
CA SER A 433 -34.12 -12.09 -18.78
C SER A 433 -33.41 -10.74 -18.90
N LEU A 434 -33.76 -9.82 -18.01
CA LEU A 434 -33.08 -8.54 -17.81
C LEU A 434 -31.61 -8.65 -17.40
N TYR A 435 -31.24 -9.79 -16.84
CA TYR A 435 -29.97 -9.98 -16.17
C TYR A 435 -29.38 -11.34 -16.53
N ILE A 436 -28.06 -11.37 -16.72
CA ILE A 436 -27.27 -12.60 -16.91
C ILE A 436 -26.26 -12.73 -15.78
N GLU A 437 -25.94 -13.96 -15.41
CA GLU A 437 -25.00 -14.21 -14.32
C GLU A 437 -23.59 -13.73 -14.70
N MET A 438 -22.89 -13.13 -13.73
CA MET A 438 -21.48 -12.80 -13.87
C MET A 438 -20.65 -14.09 -13.87
N THR A 439 -19.62 -14.14 -14.70
CA THR A 439 -18.66 -15.25 -14.66
C THR A 439 -17.83 -15.21 -13.37
N ASP A 440 -17.17 -16.31 -13.03
CA ASP A 440 -16.29 -16.33 -11.86
C ASP A 440 -15.11 -15.37 -12.03
N GLU A 441 -14.58 -15.22 -13.24
CA GLU A 441 -13.53 -14.24 -13.55
C GLU A 441 -13.99 -12.80 -13.30
N GLU A 442 -15.22 -12.46 -13.69
CA GLU A 442 -15.82 -11.15 -13.43
C GLU A 442 -16.01 -10.91 -11.92
N LYS A 443 -16.50 -11.92 -11.19
CA LYS A 443 -16.64 -11.87 -9.72
C LYS A 443 -15.28 -11.69 -9.03
N GLN A 444 -14.22 -12.34 -9.52
CA GLN A 444 -12.87 -12.19 -8.96
C GLN A 444 -12.25 -10.83 -9.27
N ALA A 445 -12.45 -10.30 -10.47
CA ALA A 445 -11.95 -8.98 -10.88
C ALA A 445 -12.73 -7.81 -10.26
N TYR A 446 -13.94 -8.04 -9.75
CA TYR A 446 -14.82 -6.97 -9.25
C TYR A 446 -14.20 -6.12 -8.13
N LEU A 447 -14.20 -4.81 -8.34
CA LEU A 447 -13.92 -3.78 -7.34
C LEU A 447 -15.11 -2.81 -7.27
N PRO A 448 -15.68 -2.56 -6.08
CA PRO A 448 -16.73 -1.56 -5.94
C PRO A 448 -16.30 -0.17 -6.45
N VAL A 449 -17.26 0.62 -6.93
CA VAL A 449 -17.00 1.99 -7.42
C VAL A 449 -16.52 2.94 -6.31
N SER A 450 -16.67 2.54 -5.04
CA SER A 450 -16.05 3.20 -3.87
C SER A 450 -14.53 3.02 -3.81
N GLY A 451 -13.97 2.06 -4.55
CA GLY A 451 -12.56 1.69 -4.50
C GLY A 451 -12.17 0.84 -3.28
N VAL A 452 -13.12 0.47 -2.42
CA VAL A 452 -12.82 -0.30 -1.21
C VAL A 452 -12.91 -1.80 -1.49
N LEU A 453 -11.79 -2.48 -1.34
CA LEU A 453 -11.69 -3.94 -1.39
C LEU A 453 -11.69 -4.50 0.04
N ASN A 454 -12.82 -5.03 0.47
CA ASN A 454 -13.02 -5.58 1.81
C ASN A 454 -12.59 -7.05 1.93
N ASP A 455 -12.48 -7.53 3.17
CA ASP A 455 -12.18 -8.93 3.54
C ASP A 455 -10.90 -9.46 2.88
N VAL A 456 -9.86 -8.65 2.86
CA VAL A 456 -8.54 -8.98 2.33
C VAL A 456 -7.64 -9.50 3.45
N SER A 457 -6.82 -10.51 3.16
CA SER A 457 -5.78 -11.03 4.05
C SER A 457 -4.41 -10.99 3.36
N ILE A 458 -3.41 -10.40 4.03
CA ILE A 458 -2.05 -10.25 3.49
C ILE A 458 -1.04 -10.88 4.46
N ALA A 459 -0.23 -11.82 3.97
CA ALA A 459 1.02 -12.20 4.63
C ALA A 459 2.19 -11.64 3.81
N ALA A 460 3.13 -10.96 4.47
CA ALA A 460 4.28 -10.34 3.83
C ALA A 460 5.54 -10.68 4.62
N TYR A 461 6.38 -11.52 4.02
CA TYR A 461 7.59 -12.01 4.66
C TYR A 461 8.71 -12.20 3.64
N MET A 462 9.95 -12.26 4.10
CA MET A 462 11.09 -12.62 3.26
C MET A 462 11.68 -13.93 3.72
N LYS A 463 11.97 -14.81 2.76
CA LYS A 463 12.75 -16.04 2.98
C LYS A 463 14.22 -15.70 2.79
N VAL A 464 15.00 -15.84 3.85
CA VAL A 464 16.46 -15.67 3.83
C VAL A 464 17.08 -17.05 3.92
N ALA A 465 17.69 -17.50 2.83
CA ALA A 465 18.26 -18.84 2.74
C ALA A 465 19.74 -18.78 2.37
N GLN A 466 20.54 -19.63 3.00
CA GLN A 466 21.93 -19.88 2.63
C GLN A 466 22.09 -21.34 2.20
N ALA A 467 22.51 -21.57 0.96
CA ALA A 467 22.79 -22.91 0.47
C ALA A 467 23.95 -23.53 1.26
N ASN A 468 23.80 -24.81 1.67
CA ASN A 468 24.79 -25.57 2.45
C ASN A 468 25.12 -24.99 3.84
N ALA A 469 24.22 -24.23 4.46
CA ALA A 469 24.39 -23.80 5.84
C ALA A 469 24.52 -25.00 6.79
N GLU A 470 25.48 -24.94 7.72
CA GLU A 470 25.79 -26.04 8.65
C GLU A 470 24.65 -26.28 9.67
N SER A 471 23.91 -25.24 10.05
CA SER A 471 22.76 -25.36 10.94
C SER A 471 21.42 -25.33 10.18
N GLU A 472 20.45 -26.13 10.64
CA GLU A 472 19.09 -26.12 10.09
C GLU A 472 18.43 -24.74 10.20
N THR A 473 18.75 -23.99 11.26
CA THR A 473 18.29 -22.62 11.50
C THR A 473 18.85 -21.59 10.51
N ALA A 474 19.96 -21.89 9.82
CA ALA A 474 20.55 -21.01 8.81
C ALA A 474 20.16 -21.38 7.37
N LYS A 475 19.55 -22.56 7.16
CA LYS A 475 19.08 -22.99 5.83
C LYS A 475 17.90 -22.18 5.32
N GLU A 476 16.93 -21.87 6.18
CA GLU A 476 15.80 -21.00 5.85
C GLU A 476 15.36 -20.22 7.08
N GLN A 477 15.34 -18.90 6.94
CA GLN A 477 14.83 -18.00 7.97
C GLN A 477 13.74 -17.13 7.39
N ILE A 478 12.68 -16.95 8.17
CA ILE A 478 11.57 -16.09 7.82
C ILE A 478 11.74 -14.78 8.59
N ARG A 479 11.58 -13.66 7.90
CA ARG A 479 11.58 -12.33 8.49
C ARG A 479 10.43 -11.51 7.94
N ARG A 480 9.98 -10.53 8.72
CA ARG A 480 8.95 -9.57 8.31
C ARG A 480 9.39 -8.79 7.07
N LEU A 481 8.48 -8.62 6.11
CA LEU A 481 8.69 -7.78 4.94
C LEU A 481 7.79 -6.55 5.01
N ASP A 482 8.41 -5.37 4.97
CA ASP A 482 7.70 -4.12 4.77
C ASP A 482 7.46 -3.88 3.27
N PHE A 483 6.24 -3.43 2.96
CA PHE A 483 5.81 -3.18 1.59
C PHE A 483 5.00 -1.88 1.48
N THR A 484 4.84 -1.40 0.26
CA THR A 484 3.86 -0.39 -0.12
C THR A 484 3.02 -0.94 -1.28
N ILE A 485 1.83 -0.38 -1.47
CA ILE A 485 0.96 -0.72 -2.59
C ILE A 485 0.92 0.49 -3.51
N GLU A 486 1.17 0.25 -4.79
CA GLU A 486 1.02 1.24 -5.85
C GLU A 486 -0.12 0.82 -6.77
N TRP A 487 -0.74 1.80 -7.43
CA TRP A 487 -1.85 1.58 -8.34
C TRP A 487 -1.67 2.32 -9.67
N SER A 488 -2.42 1.88 -10.68
CA SER A 488 -2.44 2.49 -12.02
C SER A 488 -3.84 2.39 -12.63
N ASP A 489 -4.31 3.48 -13.23
CA ASP A 489 -5.53 3.59 -14.05
C ASP A 489 -5.23 3.72 -15.56
N ASN A 490 -3.96 3.61 -15.96
CA ASN A 490 -3.51 3.77 -17.34
C ASN A 490 -2.75 2.54 -17.85
N ASN A 491 -3.28 1.36 -17.52
CA ASN A 491 -2.73 0.06 -17.90
C ASN A 491 -1.25 -0.11 -17.54
N GLY A 492 -0.82 0.46 -16.41
CA GLY A 492 0.54 0.29 -15.88
C GLY A 492 1.58 1.21 -16.50
N THR A 493 1.18 2.22 -17.29
CA THR A 493 2.09 3.23 -17.88
C THR A 493 2.72 4.12 -16.81
N SER A 494 1.95 4.49 -15.78
CA SER A 494 2.44 5.17 -14.58
C SER A 494 1.88 4.52 -13.31
N TRP A 495 2.66 4.58 -12.24
CA TRP A 495 2.32 3.99 -10.94
C TRP A 495 2.30 5.06 -9.87
N ASN A 496 1.20 5.12 -9.12
CA ASN A 496 0.99 6.08 -8.06
C ASN A 496 1.04 5.37 -6.71
N PRO A 497 1.81 5.89 -5.72
CA PRO A 497 1.73 5.38 -4.37
C PRO A 497 0.34 5.69 -3.77
N LEU A 498 -0.22 4.76 -3.00
CA LEU A 498 -1.41 5.05 -2.21
C LEU A 498 -1.03 5.97 -1.03
N LYS A 499 -1.56 7.21 -1.06
CA LYS A 499 -1.37 8.27 -0.06
C LYS A 499 -2.74 8.80 0.38
N ASP A 500 -2.77 9.71 1.36
CA ASP A 500 -3.96 10.49 1.72
C ASP A 500 -5.19 9.65 2.11
N GLY A 501 -4.99 8.67 2.99
CA GLY A 501 -6.07 7.81 3.51
C GLY A 501 -6.43 6.63 2.61
N LEU A 502 -5.79 6.49 1.44
CA LEU A 502 -5.79 5.29 0.60
C LEU A 502 -4.74 4.28 1.09
N GLY A 503 -4.87 3.01 0.70
CA GLY A 503 -3.91 1.95 1.04
C GLY A 503 -4.47 0.82 1.88
N TRP A 504 -3.54 0.06 2.48
CA TRP A 504 -3.86 -1.04 3.38
C TRP A 504 -4.41 -0.52 4.71
N LYS A 505 -5.62 -0.95 5.07
CA LYS A 505 -6.25 -0.69 6.36
C LYS A 505 -6.51 -2.01 7.09
N PRO A 506 -5.68 -2.39 8.08
CA PRO A 506 -5.89 -3.61 8.87
C PRO A 506 -7.16 -3.49 9.73
N THR A 507 -7.84 -4.61 10.00
CA THR A 507 -9.03 -4.63 10.88
C THR A 507 -8.68 -4.26 12.32
N ALA A 508 -7.50 -4.69 12.80
CA ALA A 508 -6.95 -4.28 14.08
C ALA A 508 -5.81 -3.28 13.86
N ALA A 509 -5.93 -2.07 14.42
CA ALA A 509 -4.93 -1.01 14.25
C ALA A 509 -3.53 -1.41 14.78
N SER A 510 -3.47 -2.33 15.75
CA SER A 510 -2.22 -2.87 16.30
C SER A 510 -1.55 -3.92 15.41
N GLN A 511 -2.23 -4.42 14.38
CA GLN A 511 -1.75 -5.46 13.46
C GLN A 511 -1.56 -4.89 12.06
N SER A 512 -0.89 -3.74 11.91
CA SER A 512 -0.66 -3.16 10.58
C SER A 512 0.08 -4.08 9.60
N ARG A 513 0.76 -5.12 10.11
CA ARG A 513 1.42 -6.25 9.44
C ARG A 513 1.55 -7.44 10.40
N ALA A 514 1.98 -8.60 9.88
CA ALA A 514 2.28 -9.80 10.67
C ALA A 514 3.25 -9.45 11.83
N ASP A 515 3.00 -10.06 13.00
CA ASP A 515 3.83 -9.91 14.20
C ASP A 515 5.23 -10.47 13.93
N ASP A 516 6.25 -9.91 14.59
CA ASP A 516 7.64 -10.38 14.51
C ASP A 516 7.80 -11.83 15.00
N THR A 517 6.79 -12.37 15.70
CA THR A 517 6.74 -13.75 16.22
C THR A 517 6.27 -14.79 15.18
N ASP A 518 5.40 -14.43 14.23
CA ASP A 518 4.98 -15.29 13.12
C ASP A 518 4.72 -14.48 11.84
N PRO A 519 5.77 -14.19 11.05
CA PRO A 519 5.66 -13.37 9.86
C PRO A 519 4.82 -13.99 8.72
N LYS A 520 4.50 -15.29 8.80
CA LYS A 520 3.67 -15.99 7.81
C LYS A 520 2.18 -15.89 8.12
N ASN A 521 1.80 -15.50 9.33
CA ASN A 521 0.40 -15.37 9.69
C ASN A 521 -0.24 -14.20 8.96
N PRO A 522 -1.29 -14.42 8.14
CA PRO A 522 -1.92 -13.34 7.38
C PRO A 522 -2.66 -12.36 8.29
N VAL A 523 -2.59 -11.08 7.93
CA VAL A 523 -3.36 -10.00 8.57
C VAL A 523 -4.59 -9.68 7.73
N SER A 524 -5.77 -9.69 8.35
CA SER A 524 -7.02 -9.28 7.71
C SER A 524 -7.25 -7.77 7.76
N GLY A 525 -7.88 -7.24 6.72
CA GLY A 525 -8.16 -5.82 6.54
C GLY A 525 -8.83 -5.53 5.20
N SER A 526 -8.73 -4.28 4.76
CA SER A 526 -9.23 -3.80 3.47
C SER A 526 -8.12 -3.05 2.71
N ILE A 527 -8.18 -3.06 1.38
CA ILE A 527 -7.37 -2.19 0.54
C ILE A 527 -8.27 -1.08 0.00
N ILE A 528 -7.91 0.18 0.26
CA ILE A 528 -8.62 1.33 -0.30
C ILE A 528 -7.86 1.85 -1.51
N LEU A 529 -8.52 1.73 -2.66
CA LEU A 529 -8.08 2.23 -3.96
C LEU A 529 -8.90 3.48 -4.33
N PRO A 530 -8.49 4.24 -5.35
CA PRO A 530 -9.26 5.40 -5.80
C PRO A 530 -10.70 5.04 -6.18
N ALA A 531 -11.65 5.75 -5.59
CA ALA A 531 -13.04 5.70 -6.01
C ALA A 531 -13.20 6.28 -7.43
N GLN A 532 -14.29 5.91 -8.09
CA GLN A 532 -14.72 6.59 -9.31
C GLN A 532 -15.12 8.06 -9.00
N SER A 533 -15.07 8.91 -10.03
CA SER A 533 -15.21 10.36 -9.89
C SER A 533 -16.62 10.74 -9.45
N GLN A 534 -17.65 10.08 -9.99
CA GLN A 534 -19.05 10.31 -9.69
C GLN A 534 -19.43 9.77 -8.30
N PHE A 535 -18.81 8.66 -7.86
CA PHE A 535 -18.96 8.21 -6.48
C PHE A 535 -18.49 9.30 -5.49
N THR A 536 -17.33 9.90 -5.76
CA THR A 536 -16.78 11.01 -4.96
C THR A 536 -17.66 12.26 -5.04
N TYR A 537 -18.19 12.59 -6.22
CA TYR A 537 -19.12 13.71 -6.42
C TYR A 537 -20.39 13.56 -5.58
N MET A 538 -21.04 12.38 -5.61
CA MET A 538 -22.25 12.15 -4.80
C MET A 538 -21.96 12.22 -3.29
N ARG A 539 -20.77 11.76 -2.87
CA ARG A 539 -20.32 11.81 -1.47
C ARG A 539 -20.09 13.25 -1.00
N ASN A 540 -19.64 14.14 -1.88
CA ASN A 540 -19.34 15.54 -1.55
C ASN A 540 -20.53 16.33 -0.99
N PHE A 541 -21.77 15.92 -1.25
CA PHE A 541 -22.96 16.57 -0.68
C PHE A 541 -23.01 16.42 0.84
N LEU A 542 -22.68 15.24 1.38
CA LEU A 542 -22.60 15.00 2.83
C LEU A 542 -21.46 15.81 3.48
N TYR A 543 -20.39 16.08 2.71
CA TYR A 543 -19.25 16.90 3.15
C TYR A 543 -19.46 18.41 2.96
N GLY A 544 -20.63 18.85 2.51
CA GLY A 544 -20.94 20.27 2.27
C GLY A 544 -20.15 20.90 1.11
N LYS A 545 -19.74 20.08 0.13
CA LYS A 545 -19.03 20.51 -1.08
C LYS A 545 -19.87 20.39 -2.35
N GLY A 546 -21.00 19.68 -2.28
CA GLY A 546 -21.97 19.56 -3.38
C GLY A 546 -22.85 20.80 -3.53
N THR A 547 -23.44 20.99 -4.71
CA THR A 547 -24.48 22.01 -4.95
C THR A 547 -25.74 21.30 -5.36
N THR A 548 -26.82 21.46 -4.61
CA THR A 548 -28.12 20.81 -4.88
C THR A 548 -28.76 21.34 -6.15
N ILE A 549 -29.81 20.64 -6.59
CA ILE A 549 -30.70 21.08 -7.68
C ILE A 549 -31.18 22.53 -7.52
N GLU A 550 -31.51 22.95 -6.29
CA GLU A 550 -31.98 24.29 -5.95
C GLU A 550 -30.85 25.34 -5.94
N GLY A 551 -29.62 24.97 -6.31
CA GLY A 551 -28.47 25.88 -6.32
C GLY A 551 -27.89 26.18 -4.94
N GLN A 552 -28.23 25.37 -3.92
CA GLN A 552 -27.76 25.56 -2.56
C GLN A 552 -26.57 24.65 -2.26
N THR A 553 -25.59 25.15 -1.51
CA THR A 553 -24.54 24.31 -0.92
C THR A 553 -24.96 23.95 0.49
N PRO A 554 -25.36 22.69 0.76
CA PRO A 554 -25.79 22.28 2.08
C PRO A 554 -24.60 22.33 3.04
N GLY A 555 -24.87 22.57 4.32
CA GLY A 555 -23.83 22.47 5.36
C GLY A 555 -23.30 21.03 5.48
N LYS A 556 -22.03 20.87 5.88
CA LYS A 556 -21.41 19.57 6.19
C LYS A 556 -22.26 18.82 7.21
N THR A 557 -22.67 17.58 6.89
CA THR A 557 -23.35 16.68 7.82
C THR A 557 -22.40 15.67 8.45
N ILE A 558 -21.30 15.35 7.77
CA ILE A 558 -20.26 14.46 8.29
C ILE A 558 -19.50 15.10 9.45
N THR A 559 -19.24 14.32 10.51
CA THR A 559 -18.33 14.68 11.60
C THR A 559 -17.13 13.74 11.61
N ASP A 560 -15.99 14.19 12.14
CA ASP A 560 -14.77 13.38 12.15
C ASP A 560 -14.91 12.17 13.10
N ALA A 561 -15.72 12.31 14.16
CA ALA A 561 -16.01 11.21 15.10
C ALA A 561 -17.08 10.22 14.61
N GLY A 562 -17.89 10.60 13.61
CA GLY A 562 -19.10 9.86 13.25
C GLY A 562 -20.16 9.86 14.36
N ASN A 563 -21.19 9.01 14.19
CA ASN A 563 -22.27 8.80 15.16
C ASN A 563 -22.18 7.42 15.81
N GLY A 564 -22.12 7.40 17.14
CA GLY A 564 -22.08 6.15 17.91
C GLY A 564 -20.79 5.34 17.72
N SER A 565 -20.70 4.22 18.44
CA SER A 565 -19.58 3.28 18.36
C SER A 565 -20.10 1.86 18.24
N LYS A 566 -19.22 0.90 17.99
CA LYS A 566 -19.59 -0.52 17.91
C LYS A 566 -20.25 -1.03 19.21
N ASP A 567 -19.77 -0.55 20.36
CA ASP A 567 -20.25 -0.98 21.69
C ASP A 567 -21.44 -0.13 22.19
N ASP A 568 -21.57 1.11 21.72
CA ASP A 568 -22.75 1.94 21.94
C ASP A 568 -23.22 2.60 20.63
N PRO A 569 -24.04 1.88 19.83
CA PRO A 569 -24.56 2.42 18.58
C PRO A 569 -25.54 3.57 18.84
N TYR A 570 -25.54 4.54 17.93
CA TYR A 570 -26.42 5.71 17.92
C TYR A 570 -27.88 5.30 17.74
N ASP A 571 -28.70 5.64 18.72
CA ASP A 571 -30.12 5.31 18.74
C ASP A 571 -30.93 6.24 17.84
N LEU A 572 -31.45 5.72 16.73
CA LEU A 572 -32.22 6.48 15.74
C LEU A 572 -33.61 6.89 16.23
N VAL A 573 -34.13 6.23 17.26
CA VAL A 573 -35.43 6.56 17.86
C VAL A 573 -35.27 7.62 18.93
N ASN A 574 -34.34 7.41 19.86
CA ASN A 574 -34.08 8.38 20.92
C ASN A 574 -33.55 9.72 20.39
N ASN A 575 -33.03 9.78 19.17
CA ASN A 575 -32.52 11.00 18.57
C ASN A 575 -33.40 11.61 17.46
N ASN A 576 -34.61 11.09 17.23
CA ASN A 576 -35.59 11.79 16.39
C ASN A 576 -36.54 12.67 17.23
N ASP A 577 -37.26 13.59 16.57
CA ASP A 577 -38.10 14.62 17.23
C ASP A 577 -39.28 14.05 18.02
N VAL A 578 -39.83 12.91 17.58
CA VAL A 578 -41.06 12.33 18.15
C VAL A 578 -40.81 11.16 19.10
N LYS A 579 -39.57 10.64 19.17
CA LYS A 579 -39.18 9.46 19.96
C LYS A 579 -39.98 8.20 19.60
N GLU A 580 -40.27 8.04 18.31
CA GLU A 580 -41.03 6.91 17.77
C GLU A 580 -40.23 6.11 16.75
N SER A 581 -40.57 4.83 16.57
CA SER A 581 -40.06 4.02 15.44
C SER A 581 -40.72 4.45 14.12
N ALA A 582 -40.16 3.99 13.00
CA ALA A 582 -40.74 4.18 11.67
C ALA A 582 -40.33 3.03 10.72
N ASN A 583 -40.84 3.05 9.49
CA ASN A 583 -40.38 2.14 8.42
C ASN A 583 -39.18 2.69 7.63
N CYS A 584 -38.86 3.97 7.79
CA CYS A 584 -37.67 4.60 7.19
C CYS A 584 -36.86 5.34 8.26
N TYR A 585 -35.55 5.21 8.21
CA TYR A 585 -34.62 5.97 9.05
C TYR A 585 -33.65 6.77 8.18
N ILE A 586 -33.58 8.07 8.45
CA ILE A 586 -32.67 8.99 7.78
C ILE A 586 -31.32 8.97 8.50
N VAL A 587 -30.25 8.78 7.75
CA VAL A 587 -28.86 8.82 8.21
C VAL A 587 -28.12 9.91 7.45
N ASN A 588 -27.35 10.73 8.16
CA ASN A 588 -26.64 11.88 7.58
C ASN A 588 -25.14 11.89 7.92
N ASN A 589 -24.64 10.86 8.61
CA ASN A 589 -23.25 10.73 9.03
C ASN A 589 -22.79 9.27 8.99
N HIS A 590 -21.48 9.02 8.99
CA HIS A 590 -20.95 7.67 9.18
C HIS A 590 -21.05 7.26 10.67
N GLY A 591 -20.94 5.97 10.95
CA GLY A 591 -20.93 5.46 12.33
C GLY A 591 -21.74 4.17 12.52
N TYR A 592 -22.09 3.90 13.77
CA TYR A 592 -22.88 2.73 14.18
C TYR A 592 -24.24 3.18 14.68
N TYR A 593 -25.30 2.52 14.21
CA TYR A 593 -26.69 2.91 14.45
C TYR A 593 -27.51 1.75 15.00
N LYS A 594 -28.57 2.05 15.73
CA LYS A 594 -29.55 1.07 16.21
C LYS A 594 -30.99 1.59 16.16
N PHE A 595 -31.94 0.68 15.98
CA PHE A 595 -33.38 0.92 16.10
C PHE A 595 -34.11 -0.32 16.68
N PRO A 596 -35.27 -0.14 17.35
CA PRO A 596 -35.98 -1.23 18.00
C PRO A 596 -36.83 -2.03 16.98
N THR A 597 -37.03 -3.32 17.20
CA THR A 597 -37.78 -4.20 16.29
C THR A 597 -39.30 -4.13 16.52
N TYR A 598 -39.91 -3.06 16.04
CA TYR A 598 -41.35 -2.77 16.16
C TYR A 598 -41.98 -2.52 14.79
N TYR A 599 -43.26 -2.84 14.65
CA TYR A 599 -44.01 -2.61 13.42
C TYR A 599 -44.22 -1.12 13.19
N GLY A 600 -43.67 -0.57 12.10
CA GLY A 600 -43.83 0.82 11.69
C GLY A 600 -43.58 1.81 12.84
N ASN A 601 -44.62 2.56 13.20
CA ASN A 601 -44.59 3.63 14.21
C ASN A 601 -45.19 3.23 15.57
N THR A 602 -45.05 1.97 15.98
CA THR A 602 -45.66 1.48 17.23
C THR A 602 -44.78 1.65 18.47
N TYR A 603 -43.45 1.72 18.33
CA TYR A 603 -42.59 2.04 19.46
C TYR A 603 -42.74 3.51 19.84
N GLY A 604 -42.76 3.82 21.14
CA GLY A 604 -42.92 5.18 21.66
C GLY A 604 -44.36 5.70 21.65
N LYS A 605 -45.32 4.94 21.08
CA LYS A 605 -46.75 5.28 21.09
C LYS A 605 -47.53 4.50 22.14
N THR A 606 -48.53 5.15 22.73
CA THR A 606 -49.54 4.50 23.55
C THR A 606 -50.76 4.13 22.71
N GLY A 607 -51.23 2.89 22.82
CA GLY A 607 -52.41 2.40 22.08
C GLY A 607 -52.05 1.78 20.73
N ASN A 608 -53.06 1.54 19.91
CA ASN A 608 -52.98 0.71 18.70
C ASN A 608 -53.62 1.37 17.46
N ASP A 609 -53.72 2.70 17.45
CA ASP A 609 -54.27 3.48 16.33
C ASP A 609 -53.47 3.31 15.02
N SER A 610 -52.21 2.88 15.12
CA SER A 610 -51.35 2.59 13.96
C SER A 610 -51.71 1.29 13.23
N TYR A 611 -52.44 0.38 13.89
CA TYR A 611 -52.73 -0.95 13.35
C TYR A 611 -54.17 -1.43 13.63
N GLN A 612 -55.03 -0.55 14.16
CA GLN A 612 -56.44 -0.85 14.40
C GLN A 612 -57.34 0.34 14.05
N TYR A 613 -58.37 0.08 13.25
CA TYR A 613 -59.47 1.02 13.03
C TYR A 613 -60.27 1.22 14.33
N LYS A 614 -60.56 2.47 14.69
CA LYS A 614 -61.15 2.83 15.99
C LYS A 614 -62.64 3.12 15.97
N GLY A 615 -63.23 3.30 14.79
CA GLY A 615 -64.67 3.50 14.68
C GLY A 615 -65.45 2.19 14.75
N ASN A 616 -66.78 2.32 14.78
CA ASN A 616 -67.67 1.19 14.63
C ASN A 616 -67.72 0.78 13.14
N ILE A 617 -67.30 -0.45 12.82
CA ILE A 617 -67.29 -0.96 11.44
C ILE A 617 -68.72 -1.13 10.88
N ASP A 618 -69.70 -1.35 11.75
CA ASP A 618 -71.09 -1.59 11.35
C ASP A 618 -71.81 -0.31 10.94
N THR A 619 -71.31 0.86 11.37
CA THR A 619 -71.83 2.17 10.94
C THR A 619 -71.31 2.58 9.56
N ILE A 620 -70.30 1.88 9.02
CA ILE A 620 -69.80 2.09 7.67
C ILE A 620 -70.78 1.42 6.69
N SER A 621 -71.05 2.08 5.56
CA SER A 621 -71.91 1.54 4.50
C SER A 621 -71.43 0.15 4.06
N ALA A 622 -72.36 -0.76 3.74
CA ALA A 622 -72.02 -2.10 3.28
C ALA A 622 -71.09 -2.08 2.04
N ALA A 623 -71.27 -1.08 1.16
CA ALA A 623 -70.45 -0.89 -0.04
C ALA A 623 -68.99 -0.50 0.27
N THR A 624 -68.75 0.20 1.39
CA THR A 624 -67.42 0.70 1.78
C THR A 624 -66.71 -0.23 2.76
N ARG A 625 -67.47 -0.96 3.58
CA ARG A 625 -66.96 -1.88 4.62
C ARG A 625 -65.96 -2.91 4.07
N ASN A 626 -66.19 -3.39 2.85
CA ASN A 626 -65.34 -4.39 2.20
C ASN A 626 -63.93 -3.88 1.83
N PHE A 627 -63.67 -2.57 1.93
CA PHE A 627 -62.35 -1.98 1.71
C PHE A 627 -61.64 -1.58 3.02
N VAL A 628 -62.31 -1.63 4.16
CA VAL A 628 -61.73 -1.16 5.43
C VAL A 628 -61.11 -2.34 6.14
N LEU A 629 -59.78 -2.30 6.30
CA LEU A 629 -59.04 -3.24 7.12
C LEU A 629 -59.22 -2.85 8.58
N LYS A 630 -59.98 -3.67 9.33
CA LYS A 630 -60.26 -3.40 10.76
C LYS A 630 -59.01 -3.58 11.63
N GLU A 631 -58.27 -4.66 11.39
CA GLU A 631 -57.06 -5.02 12.12
C GLU A 631 -55.94 -5.25 11.11
N PHE A 632 -54.85 -4.53 11.26
CA PHE A 632 -53.70 -4.65 10.38
C PHE A 632 -52.93 -5.91 10.73
N VAL A 633 -52.30 -6.52 9.74
CA VAL A 633 -51.74 -7.87 9.83
C VAL A 633 -50.22 -7.86 9.67
N LYS A 634 -49.58 -8.92 10.13
CA LYS A 634 -48.13 -9.11 10.01
C LYS A 634 -47.81 -10.11 8.88
N HIS A 635 -46.55 -10.53 8.82
CA HIS A 635 -46.01 -11.45 7.79
C HIS A 635 -46.80 -12.74 7.57
N ASP A 636 -47.57 -13.21 8.55
CA ASP A 636 -48.36 -14.45 8.53
C ASP A 636 -49.86 -14.21 8.28
N ASP A 637 -50.23 -13.00 7.85
CA ASP A 637 -51.61 -12.53 7.67
C ASP A 637 -52.49 -12.55 8.94
N PHE A 638 -51.93 -12.77 10.12
CA PHE A 638 -52.66 -12.61 11.37
C PHE A 638 -52.59 -11.17 11.89
N PRO A 639 -53.62 -10.70 12.62
CA PRO A 639 -53.60 -9.39 13.24
C PRO A 639 -52.36 -9.12 14.10
N VAL A 640 -51.92 -7.86 14.07
CA VAL A 640 -50.96 -7.31 15.03
C VAL A 640 -51.68 -7.10 16.35
N ILE A 641 -51.28 -7.85 17.38
CA ILE A 641 -51.83 -7.74 18.75
C ILE A 641 -50.93 -6.91 19.67
N ASP A 642 -49.63 -6.91 19.40
CA ASP A 642 -48.58 -6.14 20.07
C ASP A 642 -47.72 -5.48 18.99
N GLY A 643 -47.30 -4.23 19.22
CA GLY A 643 -46.45 -3.49 18.30
C GLY A 643 -45.03 -4.06 18.18
N LYS A 644 -44.56 -4.78 19.21
CA LYS A 644 -43.25 -5.44 19.19
C LYS A 644 -43.26 -6.67 18.28
N ILE A 645 -42.23 -6.83 17.46
CA ILE A 645 -42.05 -8.00 16.60
C ILE A 645 -41.46 -9.15 17.44
N SER A 646 -42.11 -10.31 17.43
CA SER A 646 -41.68 -11.53 18.13
C SER A 646 -41.09 -12.56 17.17
N GLY A 647 -40.29 -13.50 17.69
CA GLY A 647 -39.80 -14.66 16.93
C GLY A 647 -38.61 -14.37 16.00
N ILE A 648 -37.90 -13.25 16.22
CA ILE A 648 -36.73 -12.87 15.43
C ILE A 648 -35.53 -13.75 15.82
N LYS A 649 -34.85 -14.28 14.81
CA LYS A 649 -33.61 -15.03 14.91
C LYS A 649 -32.39 -14.18 14.55
N ASP A 650 -32.46 -13.45 13.45
CA ASP A 650 -31.38 -12.58 12.97
C ASP A 650 -31.89 -11.36 12.20
N ALA A 651 -30.98 -10.46 11.86
CA ALA A 651 -31.20 -9.35 10.95
C ALA A 651 -30.18 -9.38 9.82
N ILE A 652 -30.61 -9.01 8.61
CA ILE A 652 -29.81 -9.06 7.40
C ILE A 652 -30.01 -7.81 6.54
N LEU A 653 -29.00 -7.48 5.73
CA LEU A 653 -29.15 -6.55 4.62
C LEU A 653 -29.72 -7.29 3.41
N LEU A 654 -30.81 -6.79 2.83
CA LEU A 654 -31.41 -7.37 1.62
C LEU A 654 -30.77 -6.81 0.35
N TRP A 655 -30.77 -5.48 0.23
CA TRP A 655 -30.14 -4.78 -0.89
C TRP A 655 -29.77 -3.35 -0.50
N GLN A 656 -28.85 -2.76 -1.26
CA GLN A 656 -28.47 -1.35 -1.20
C GLN A 656 -28.11 -0.81 -2.60
N ASP A 657 -28.35 0.47 -2.87
CA ASP A 657 -28.08 1.08 -4.19
C ASP A 657 -26.74 1.83 -4.28
N SER A 658 -25.94 1.78 -3.21
CA SER A 658 -24.56 2.25 -3.15
C SER A 658 -23.71 1.18 -2.46
N PRO A 659 -22.51 0.85 -2.97
CA PRO A 659 -21.74 -0.27 -2.47
C PRO A 659 -21.26 -0.03 -1.04
N ASP A 660 -21.45 -1.03 -0.18
CA ASP A 660 -21.08 -1.01 1.24
C ASP A 660 -21.64 0.21 2.00
N LEU A 661 -22.80 0.71 1.60
CA LEU A 661 -23.50 1.81 2.28
C LEU A 661 -23.88 1.44 3.71
N VAL A 662 -24.36 0.21 3.89
CA VAL A 662 -24.71 -0.40 5.17
C VAL A 662 -23.95 -1.72 5.33
N THR A 663 -23.30 -1.91 6.47
CA THR A 663 -22.59 -3.14 6.83
C THR A 663 -22.87 -3.53 8.28
N ASP A 664 -22.30 -4.65 8.75
CA ASP A 664 -22.39 -5.09 10.15
C ASP A 664 -23.83 -5.19 10.72
N VAL A 665 -24.81 -5.57 9.89
CA VAL A 665 -26.22 -5.73 10.31
C VAL A 665 -26.35 -6.89 11.31
N LYS A 666 -26.92 -6.61 12.48
CA LYS A 666 -27.09 -7.59 13.58
C LYS A 666 -28.38 -7.36 14.32
N TYR A 667 -28.91 -8.44 14.88
CA TYR A 667 -30.01 -8.42 15.84
C TYR A 667 -29.46 -8.84 17.22
N ASP A 668 -29.78 -8.06 18.24
CA ASP A 668 -29.50 -8.37 19.64
C ASP A 668 -30.79 -8.87 20.31
N ASP A 669 -30.81 -10.16 20.64
CA ASP A 669 -31.96 -10.83 21.25
C ASP A 669 -32.22 -10.41 22.69
N ARG A 670 -31.20 -9.91 23.41
CA ARG A 670 -31.31 -9.46 24.80
C ARG A 670 -32.03 -8.14 24.90
N THR A 671 -31.74 -7.24 23.95
CA THR A 671 -32.30 -5.89 23.94
C THR A 671 -33.53 -5.79 23.02
N GLY A 672 -33.61 -6.60 21.97
CA GLY A 672 -34.65 -6.51 20.93
C GLY A 672 -34.39 -5.39 19.94
N TRP A 673 -33.12 -5.12 19.63
CA TRP A 673 -32.70 -4.05 18.73
C TRP A 673 -31.95 -4.61 17.53
N VAL A 674 -32.10 -3.92 16.39
CA VAL A 674 -31.25 -4.10 15.23
C VAL A 674 -30.17 -3.03 15.27
N SER A 675 -28.93 -3.41 14.98
CA SER A 675 -27.81 -2.50 14.81
C SER A 675 -27.16 -2.69 13.44
N PHE A 676 -26.57 -1.63 12.90
CA PHE A 676 -25.81 -1.65 11.65
C PHE A 676 -24.73 -0.56 11.64
N ARG A 677 -23.83 -0.61 10.66
CA ARG A 677 -22.78 0.38 10.44
C ARG A 677 -22.98 1.07 9.09
N VAL A 678 -22.73 2.36 9.05
CA VAL A 678 -22.47 3.12 7.81
C VAL A 678 -20.98 3.47 7.82
N PRO A 679 -20.13 2.78 7.04
CA PRO A 679 -18.68 2.99 7.08
C PRO A 679 -18.28 4.37 6.55
N GLU A 680 -17.26 4.99 7.14
CA GLU A 680 -16.75 6.28 6.68
C GLU A 680 -16.20 6.17 5.25
N GLU A 681 -15.51 5.07 4.95
CA GLU A 681 -14.83 4.82 3.68
C GLU A 681 -15.79 4.80 2.48
N THR A 682 -17.02 4.34 2.69
CA THR A 682 -18.00 4.03 1.64
C THR A 682 -19.29 4.84 1.76
N ILE A 683 -19.43 5.69 2.78
CA ILE A 683 -20.63 6.52 2.93
C ILE A 683 -20.88 7.36 1.67
N ASN A 684 -22.11 7.29 1.17
CA ASN A 684 -22.58 8.04 0.02
C ASN A 684 -24.09 8.30 0.14
N GLN A 685 -24.65 9.15 -0.71
CA GLN A 685 -26.11 9.22 -0.85
C GLN A 685 -26.63 7.89 -1.40
N GLY A 686 -27.67 7.34 -0.77
CA GLY A 686 -28.23 6.06 -1.21
C GLY A 686 -29.28 5.49 -0.26
N ASN A 687 -29.80 4.34 -0.66
CA ASN A 687 -30.88 3.61 -0.04
C ASN A 687 -30.46 2.17 0.24
N ALA A 688 -30.88 1.64 1.39
CA ALA A 688 -30.67 0.24 1.78
C ALA A 688 -31.91 -0.32 2.47
N VAL A 689 -32.08 -1.64 2.43
CA VAL A 689 -33.18 -2.35 3.11
C VAL A 689 -32.65 -3.40 4.06
N ILE A 690 -32.94 -3.23 5.34
CA ILE A 690 -32.63 -4.20 6.39
C ILE A 690 -33.90 -4.98 6.74
N ALA A 691 -33.79 -6.28 6.97
CA ALA A 691 -34.89 -7.13 7.39
C ALA A 691 -34.53 -8.00 8.60
N VAL A 692 -35.55 -8.41 9.35
CA VAL A 692 -35.44 -9.43 10.41
C VAL A 692 -36.11 -10.72 9.98
N ARG A 693 -35.52 -11.86 10.33
CA ARG A 693 -36.04 -13.19 9.96
C ARG A 693 -36.29 -14.05 11.18
N ASN A 694 -37.19 -15.03 11.05
CA ASN A 694 -37.34 -16.10 12.04
C ASN A 694 -36.31 -17.23 11.82
N SER A 695 -36.39 -18.29 12.63
CA SER A 695 -35.51 -19.47 12.52
C SER A 695 -35.67 -20.25 11.21
N GLU A 696 -36.77 -20.04 10.49
CA GLU A 696 -37.07 -20.64 9.19
C GLU A 696 -36.65 -19.72 8.04
N THR A 697 -35.84 -18.68 8.31
CA THR A 697 -35.38 -17.66 7.35
C THR A 697 -36.50 -16.83 6.70
N THR A 698 -37.72 -16.92 7.21
CA THR A 698 -38.85 -16.11 6.73
C THR A 698 -38.70 -14.68 7.23
N ILE A 699 -38.81 -13.71 6.32
CA ILE A 699 -38.76 -12.29 6.67
C ILE A 699 -40.04 -11.89 7.42
N LEU A 700 -39.87 -11.34 8.62
CA LEU A 700 -40.97 -10.91 9.48
C LEU A 700 -41.33 -9.43 9.27
N TRP A 701 -40.33 -8.61 8.95
CA TRP A 701 -40.45 -7.19 8.66
C TRP A 701 -39.16 -6.65 8.05
N SER A 702 -39.24 -5.48 7.42
CA SER A 702 -38.08 -4.77 6.84
C SER A 702 -38.23 -3.25 6.96
N TRP A 703 -37.09 -2.56 6.93
CA TRP A 703 -36.96 -1.12 7.09
C TRP A 703 -36.05 -0.53 6.00
N HIS A 704 -36.38 0.69 5.59
CA HIS A 704 -35.60 1.51 4.68
C HIS A 704 -34.58 2.34 5.46
N ILE A 705 -33.30 2.23 5.11
CA ILE A 705 -32.26 3.14 5.57
C ILE A 705 -31.95 4.09 4.41
N TRP A 706 -32.11 5.38 4.63
CA TRP A 706 -31.85 6.41 3.62
C TRP A 706 -30.71 7.30 4.09
N VAL A 707 -29.57 7.21 3.39
CA VAL A 707 -28.41 8.05 3.66
C VAL A 707 -28.51 9.28 2.76
N THR A 708 -28.63 10.46 3.37
CA THR A 708 -28.79 11.71 2.63
C THR A 708 -28.25 12.91 3.40
N HIS A 709 -27.82 13.92 2.64
CA HIS A 709 -27.44 15.23 3.17
C HIS A 709 -28.67 16.09 3.49
N ARG A 710 -29.85 15.76 2.92
CA ARG A 710 -31.07 16.55 3.07
C ARG A 710 -31.64 16.36 4.47
N LYS A 711 -31.74 17.47 5.21
CA LYS A 711 -32.42 17.49 6.50
C LYS A 711 -33.92 17.51 6.30
N TRP A 712 -34.66 16.78 7.13
CA TRP A 712 -36.11 16.77 7.18
C TRP A 712 -36.53 17.29 8.55
N ASP A 713 -36.41 18.60 8.74
CA ASP A 713 -36.76 19.31 9.97
C ASP A 713 -37.43 20.66 9.63
N SER A 714 -37.67 21.51 10.63
CA SER A 714 -38.33 22.81 10.43
C SER A 714 -37.55 23.79 9.56
N SER A 715 -36.25 23.58 9.31
CA SER A 715 -35.42 24.45 8.47
C SER A 715 -35.59 24.19 6.96
N SER A 716 -36.14 23.03 6.59
CA SER A 716 -36.22 22.57 5.19
C SER A 716 -37.62 22.18 4.74
N CYS A 717 -38.56 21.94 5.66
CA CYS A 717 -39.95 21.66 5.32
C CYS A 717 -40.73 22.96 5.09
N TYR A 718 -41.72 22.92 4.19
CA TYR A 718 -42.46 24.10 3.76
C TYR A 718 -43.92 24.06 4.20
N THR A 719 -44.38 25.13 4.84
CA THR A 719 -45.78 25.29 5.24
C THR A 719 -46.59 25.82 4.06
N MET A 720 -47.68 25.14 3.72
CA MET A 720 -48.60 25.49 2.64
C MET A 720 -49.46 26.71 2.99
N SER A 721 -50.23 27.23 2.04
CA SER A 721 -51.08 28.43 2.20
C SER A 721 -52.07 28.34 3.37
N ASN A 722 -52.58 29.49 3.81
CA ASN A 722 -53.58 29.56 4.89
C ASN A 722 -54.94 28.93 4.51
N GLU A 723 -55.16 28.64 3.22
CA GLU A 723 -56.38 27.99 2.73
C GLU A 723 -56.21 26.46 2.61
N ASN A 724 -54.95 26.00 2.56
CA ASN A 724 -54.61 24.58 2.43
C ASN A 724 -54.59 23.88 3.79
N LEU A 725 -55.80 23.69 4.35
CA LEU A 725 -56.02 23.20 5.70
C LEU A 725 -56.54 21.75 5.74
N ASN A 726 -56.08 20.99 6.73
CA ASN A 726 -56.65 19.68 7.07
C ASN A 726 -57.99 19.79 7.83
N GLN A 727 -58.58 18.66 8.22
CA GLN A 727 -59.86 18.62 8.95
C GLN A 727 -59.87 19.31 10.33
N PHE A 728 -58.71 19.70 10.86
CA PHE A 728 -58.53 20.39 12.13
C PHE A 728 -58.07 21.83 11.95
N ASP A 729 -58.28 22.40 10.75
CA ASP A 729 -57.90 23.77 10.40
C ASP A 729 -56.40 24.06 10.55
N LYS A 730 -55.55 23.05 10.30
CA LYS A 730 -54.08 23.19 10.30
C LYS A 730 -53.51 23.09 8.89
N GLN A 731 -52.55 23.96 8.59
CA GLN A 731 -51.83 23.99 7.32
C GLN A 731 -50.99 22.73 7.15
N PHE A 732 -50.92 22.22 5.90
CA PHE A 732 -50.01 21.13 5.55
C PHE A 732 -48.54 21.61 5.54
N ILE A 733 -47.62 20.73 5.91
CA ILE A 733 -46.17 21.01 5.95
C ILE A 733 -45.48 19.93 5.12
N ILE A 734 -45.03 20.29 3.91
CA ILE A 734 -44.50 19.37 2.90
C ILE A 734 -42.99 19.21 3.03
N THR A 735 -42.47 18.01 2.72
CA THR A 735 -41.03 17.73 2.76
C THR A 735 -40.28 18.38 1.59
N PRO A 736 -38.96 18.65 1.75
CA PRO A 736 -38.16 19.32 0.72
C PRO A 736 -37.97 18.51 -0.56
N CYS A 737 -38.08 17.18 -0.50
CA CYS A 737 -37.92 16.29 -1.65
C CYS A 737 -38.73 15.00 -1.49
N ASN A 738 -38.74 14.18 -2.53
CA ASN A 738 -39.27 12.81 -2.49
C ASN A 738 -38.47 11.95 -1.49
N LEU A 739 -39.12 10.95 -0.91
CA LEU A 739 -38.47 9.97 -0.04
C LEU A 739 -37.45 9.13 -0.83
N GLY A 740 -36.27 8.90 -0.26
CA GLY A 740 -35.21 8.11 -0.90
C GLY A 740 -34.44 8.84 -2.01
N TYR A 741 -34.63 10.16 -2.14
CA TYR A 741 -34.03 10.96 -3.21
C TYR A 741 -32.50 11.09 -3.08
N CYS A 742 -31.80 10.88 -4.18
CA CYS A 742 -30.39 11.16 -4.40
C CYS A 742 -30.24 12.23 -5.50
N GLU A 743 -29.27 13.13 -5.32
CA GLU A 743 -29.02 14.23 -6.27
C GLU A 743 -28.62 13.74 -7.66
N PRO A 744 -28.89 14.51 -8.72
CA PRO A 744 -28.47 14.18 -10.08
C PRO A 744 -26.95 14.12 -10.21
N HIS A 745 -26.45 13.22 -11.06
CA HIS A 745 -25.03 13.02 -11.30
C HIS A 745 -24.77 12.53 -12.73
N LYS A 746 -23.53 12.72 -13.21
CA LYS A 746 -23.09 12.19 -14.51
C LYS A 746 -22.72 10.71 -14.38
N GLY A 747 -22.35 10.09 -15.49
CA GLY A 747 -21.81 8.74 -15.51
C GLY A 747 -20.29 8.71 -15.42
N ASP A 748 -19.76 7.55 -15.08
CA ASP A 748 -18.35 7.17 -15.23
C ASP A 748 -18.32 5.84 -15.98
N ASP A 749 -17.46 5.73 -16.99
CA ASP A 749 -17.26 4.48 -17.72
C ASP A 749 -16.66 3.39 -16.83
N GLU A 750 -16.88 2.13 -17.20
CA GLU A 750 -16.12 1.01 -16.62
C GLU A 750 -14.61 1.27 -16.77
N ARG A 751 -13.85 1.00 -15.71
CA ARG A 751 -12.40 1.17 -15.73
C ARG A 751 -11.66 0.10 -14.96
N ASP A 752 -10.46 -0.19 -15.44
CA ASP A 752 -9.52 -1.08 -14.76
C ASP A 752 -8.62 -0.30 -13.79
N ILE A 753 -8.38 -0.89 -12.63
CA ILE A 753 -7.38 -0.46 -11.66
C ILE A 753 -6.40 -1.60 -11.48
N LEU A 754 -5.14 -1.34 -11.81
CA LEU A 754 -4.05 -2.26 -11.57
C LEU A 754 -3.41 -1.93 -10.23
N ILE A 755 -3.00 -2.95 -9.48
CA ILE A 755 -2.18 -2.78 -8.28
C ILE A 755 -0.93 -3.63 -8.35
N ARG A 756 0.14 -3.15 -7.71
CA ARG A 756 1.35 -3.91 -7.47
C ARG A 756 1.87 -3.65 -6.06
N PHE A 757 2.59 -4.63 -5.53
CA PHE A 757 3.32 -4.48 -4.27
C PHE A 757 4.74 -4.04 -4.55
N VAL A 758 5.25 -3.12 -3.72
CA VAL A 758 6.64 -2.66 -3.77
C VAL A 758 7.26 -2.92 -2.40
N ALA A 759 8.20 -3.86 -2.35
CA ALA A 759 8.95 -4.22 -1.16
C ALA A 759 9.89 -3.10 -0.72
N ASN A 760 10.15 -2.99 0.58
CA ASN A 760 11.10 -2.03 1.11
C ASN A 760 12.54 -2.42 0.68
N ARG A 761 13.16 -1.57 -0.14
CA ARG A 761 14.54 -1.75 -0.63
C ARG A 761 15.57 -1.81 0.51
N GLU A 762 15.30 -1.20 1.65
CA GLU A 762 16.15 -1.30 2.84
C GLU A 762 16.15 -2.69 3.48
N GLN A 763 15.24 -3.59 3.09
CA GLN A 763 15.19 -4.97 3.59
C GLN A 763 15.58 -6.01 2.53
N VAL A 764 15.32 -5.73 1.26
CA VAL A 764 15.49 -6.71 0.17
C VAL A 764 16.38 -6.24 -0.98
N GLY A 765 16.86 -5.00 -1.00
CA GLY A 765 17.65 -4.45 -2.11
C GLY A 765 16.87 -4.48 -3.44
N ASP A 766 17.53 -4.88 -4.53
CA ASP A 766 16.95 -5.00 -5.88
C ASP A 766 16.29 -6.38 -6.14
N ASN A 767 16.06 -7.20 -5.11
CA ASN A 767 15.48 -8.53 -5.30
C ASN A 767 14.02 -8.44 -5.79
N GLU A 768 13.68 -9.25 -6.80
CA GLU A 768 12.31 -9.37 -7.32
C GLU A 768 11.37 -9.99 -6.28
N ILE A 769 10.13 -9.50 -6.22
CA ILE A 769 9.12 -9.98 -5.28
C ILE A 769 8.50 -11.27 -5.85
N ALA A 770 8.48 -12.34 -5.06
CA ALA A 770 7.66 -13.50 -5.35
C ALA A 770 6.23 -13.24 -4.85
N LEU A 771 5.35 -12.79 -5.75
CA LEU A 771 3.95 -12.57 -5.44
C LEU A 771 3.14 -13.87 -5.64
N THR A 772 2.45 -14.32 -4.59
CA THR A 772 1.44 -15.37 -4.66
C THR A 772 0.07 -14.76 -4.39
N VAL A 773 -0.86 -14.88 -5.34
CA VAL A 773 -2.23 -14.34 -5.20
C VAL A 773 -3.21 -15.49 -5.30
N SER A 774 -3.98 -15.73 -4.25
CA SER A 774 -4.91 -16.87 -4.21
C SER A 774 -6.31 -16.54 -4.75
N VAL A 775 -6.64 -15.25 -4.97
CA VAL A 775 -8.03 -14.84 -5.26
C VAL A 775 -8.17 -13.61 -6.17
N ALA A 776 -7.28 -13.38 -7.14
CA ALA A 776 -7.47 -12.33 -8.16
C ALA A 776 -6.93 -12.78 -9.53
N SER A 777 -7.52 -12.24 -10.62
CA SER A 777 -7.05 -12.48 -11.98
C SER A 777 -5.68 -11.82 -12.19
N GLN A 778 -4.67 -12.64 -12.47
CA GLN A 778 -3.34 -12.16 -12.87
C GLN A 778 -3.36 -11.90 -14.39
N LEU A 779 -2.74 -10.79 -14.83
CA LEU A 779 -2.54 -10.54 -16.26
C LEU A 779 -1.47 -11.50 -16.78
N GLU A 780 -1.85 -12.45 -17.64
CA GLU A 780 -0.90 -13.22 -18.44
C GLU A 780 -0.72 -12.54 -19.81
N GLU A 781 0.45 -11.91 -20.02
CA GLU A 781 0.83 -11.39 -21.32
C GLU A 781 2.26 -11.87 -21.64
N ASP A 782 2.40 -12.58 -22.77
CA ASP A 782 3.65 -12.94 -23.47
C ASP A 782 4.90 -13.14 -22.58
N GLY A 783 4.75 -13.96 -21.54
CA GLY A 783 5.86 -14.53 -20.78
C GLY A 783 6.48 -13.68 -19.68
N LYS A 784 6.06 -12.43 -19.41
CA LYS A 784 6.56 -11.64 -18.25
C LYS A 784 5.59 -10.56 -17.75
N LYS A 785 4.87 -10.82 -16.65
CA LYS A 785 4.61 -9.93 -15.49
C LYS A 785 3.71 -10.63 -14.45
N LYS A 786 4.31 -11.40 -13.53
CA LYS A 786 3.60 -12.14 -12.47
C LYS A 786 3.13 -11.29 -11.28
N ASP A 787 3.43 -9.98 -11.26
CA ASP A 787 3.36 -9.15 -10.04
C ASP A 787 2.29 -8.03 -10.08
N ILE A 788 1.44 -8.01 -11.12
CA ILE A 788 0.36 -7.03 -11.27
C ILE A 788 -0.99 -7.73 -11.11
N ILE A 789 -1.83 -7.17 -10.24
CA ILE A 789 -3.19 -7.61 -10.04
C ILE A 789 -4.13 -6.62 -10.70
N LYS A 790 -5.11 -7.14 -11.44
CA LYS A 790 -6.12 -6.34 -12.13
C LYS A 790 -7.44 -6.42 -11.39
N PHE A 791 -8.05 -5.26 -11.14
CA PHE A 791 -9.43 -5.14 -10.72
C PHE A 791 -10.21 -4.25 -11.70
N THR A 792 -11.53 -4.43 -11.76
CA THR A 792 -12.42 -3.68 -12.63
C THR A 792 -13.52 -3.03 -11.80
N GLN A 793 -13.63 -1.71 -11.91
CA GLN A 793 -14.74 -0.94 -11.36
C GLN A 793 -15.83 -0.81 -12.42
N PRO A 794 -17.07 -1.26 -12.15
CA PRO A 794 -18.14 -1.21 -13.14
C PRO A 794 -18.55 0.23 -13.48
N GLU A 795 -19.25 0.39 -14.59
CA GLU A 795 -19.86 1.66 -14.99
C GLU A 795 -20.79 2.24 -13.90
N ILE A 796 -20.71 3.56 -13.69
CA ILE A 796 -21.78 4.33 -13.04
C ILE A 796 -22.61 4.97 -14.14
N ALA A 797 -23.87 4.55 -14.29
CA ALA A 797 -24.79 5.18 -15.23
C ALA A 797 -25.17 6.60 -14.77
N ALA A 798 -25.25 7.56 -15.69
CA ALA A 798 -25.68 8.93 -15.40
C ALA A 798 -27.15 8.98 -14.97
N SER A 799 -27.49 9.83 -13.99
CA SER A 799 -28.86 10.06 -13.52
C SER A 799 -29.20 11.54 -13.60
N ASP A 800 -29.77 11.97 -14.74
CA ASP A 800 -29.98 13.40 -15.05
C ASP A 800 -31.08 14.05 -14.22
N ALA A 801 -32.01 13.26 -13.69
CA ALA A 801 -33.09 13.71 -12.81
C ALA A 801 -32.74 13.60 -11.31
N GLY A 802 -31.63 12.91 -10.99
CA GLY A 802 -31.47 12.21 -9.72
C GLY A 802 -32.35 10.95 -9.70
N ASP A 803 -32.38 10.29 -8.56
CA ASP A 803 -33.13 9.04 -8.40
C ASP A 803 -33.82 8.98 -7.04
N ASN A 804 -34.94 8.27 -6.96
CA ASN A 804 -35.62 7.98 -5.69
C ASN A 804 -36.25 6.59 -5.71
N THR A 805 -36.56 6.07 -4.52
CA THR A 805 -37.26 4.79 -4.37
C THR A 805 -38.71 4.90 -4.86
N TYR A 806 -39.27 3.76 -5.29
CA TYR A 806 -40.71 3.64 -5.56
C TYR A 806 -41.41 2.82 -4.47
N TYR A 807 -42.72 2.96 -4.39
CA TYR A 807 -43.58 2.23 -3.46
C TYR A 807 -44.86 1.83 -4.17
N GLN A 808 -45.23 0.55 -4.08
CA GLN A 808 -46.59 0.14 -4.46
C GLN A 808 -47.56 0.64 -3.41
N TRP A 809 -48.72 1.13 -3.86
CA TRP A 809 -49.65 1.81 -2.96
C TRP A 809 -50.10 0.90 -1.81
N GLY A 810 -49.84 1.35 -0.60
CA GLY A 810 -50.13 0.63 0.64
C GLY A 810 -49.01 -0.25 1.20
N ARG A 811 -47.88 -0.41 0.47
CA ARG A 811 -46.68 -1.10 0.98
C ARG A 811 -45.74 -0.11 1.67
N LYS A 812 -44.96 -0.62 2.63
CA LYS A 812 -43.88 0.13 3.31
C LYS A 812 -42.52 -0.01 2.63
N ASP A 813 -42.37 -1.01 1.77
CA ASP A 813 -41.07 -1.44 1.24
C ASP A 813 -40.63 -0.51 0.12
N PRO A 814 -39.43 0.10 0.22
CA PRO A 814 -38.86 0.81 -0.91
C PRO A 814 -38.52 -0.18 -2.03
N MET A 815 -38.75 0.25 -3.25
CA MET A 815 -38.40 -0.47 -4.46
C MET A 815 -37.28 0.25 -5.17
N LEU A 816 -36.50 -0.52 -5.93
CA LEU A 816 -35.28 -0.06 -6.57
C LEU A 816 -35.51 1.24 -7.37
N PRO A 817 -34.65 2.27 -7.23
CA PRO A 817 -34.75 3.48 -8.02
C PRO A 817 -34.57 3.26 -9.52
N GLY A 818 -34.99 4.26 -10.30
CA GLY A 818 -34.81 4.29 -11.76
C GLY A 818 -33.88 5.41 -12.18
N ILE A 819 -33.17 5.18 -13.28
CA ILE A 819 -32.26 6.12 -13.91
C ILE A 819 -32.85 6.59 -15.23
N HIS A 820 -32.79 7.91 -15.44
CA HIS A 820 -33.16 8.57 -16.68
C HIS A 820 -32.00 9.47 -17.13
N ASN A 821 -31.56 9.29 -18.37
CA ASN A 821 -30.51 10.09 -19.00
C ASN A 821 -30.70 10.21 -20.52
N SER A 822 -29.76 10.89 -21.22
CA SER A 822 -29.79 11.06 -22.67
C SER A 822 -29.89 9.76 -23.46
N ASP A 823 -29.28 8.69 -22.95
CA ASP A 823 -29.16 7.42 -23.66
C ASP A 823 -30.48 6.66 -23.56
N THR A 824 -31.08 6.63 -22.36
CA THR A 824 -32.39 5.98 -22.16
C THR A 824 -33.54 6.73 -22.85
N ARG A 825 -33.40 8.03 -23.07
CA ARG A 825 -34.39 8.88 -23.76
C ARG A 825 -34.52 8.60 -25.26
N SER A 826 -33.52 7.96 -25.87
CA SER A 826 -33.48 7.74 -27.33
C SER A 826 -34.41 6.62 -27.83
N SER A 827 -35.11 5.89 -26.94
CA SER A 827 -36.00 4.80 -27.32
C SER A 827 -37.30 5.29 -27.99
N SER A 828 -37.71 4.64 -29.08
CA SER A 828 -39.04 4.85 -29.68
C SER A 828 -40.19 4.41 -28.78
N GLU A 829 -39.90 3.63 -27.73
CA GLU A 829 -40.83 3.22 -26.68
C GLU A 829 -40.85 4.26 -25.56
N VAL A 830 -41.95 5.02 -25.46
CA VAL A 830 -42.16 6.06 -24.43
C VAL A 830 -42.62 5.52 -23.07
N GLU A 831 -42.97 4.24 -22.99
CA GLU A 831 -43.42 3.56 -21.76
C GLU A 831 -42.24 2.99 -20.97
N LEU A 832 -41.17 2.56 -21.65
CA LEU A 832 -40.01 1.91 -21.05
C LEU A 832 -38.72 2.66 -21.45
N ASP A 833 -38.63 3.95 -21.16
CA ASP A 833 -37.52 4.84 -21.55
C ASP A 833 -36.50 5.09 -20.42
N MET A 834 -36.44 4.17 -19.45
CA MET A 834 -35.60 4.25 -18.26
C MET A 834 -35.01 2.88 -17.89
N VAL A 835 -33.95 2.87 -17.06
CA VAL A 835 -33.28 1.65 -16.60
C VAL A 835 -33.21 1.58 -15.08
N ASN A 836 -33.08 0.36 -14.54
CA ASN A 836 -32.90 0.17 -13.10
C ASN A 836 -31.57 0.78 -12.64
N LYS A 837 -31.58 1.48 -11.50
CA LYS A 837 -30.34 1.87 -10.81
C LYS A 837 -29.57 0.61 -10.39
N MET A 838 -28.24 0.67 -10.47
CA MET A 838 -27.41 -0.41 -9.95
C MET A 838 -27.64 -0.60 -8.45
N PHE A 839 -27.68 -1.85 -8.01
CA PHE A 839 -27.81 -2.20 -6.59
C PHE A 839 -26.93 -3.39 -6.26
N TYR A 840 -26.78 -3.68 -4.98
CA TYR A 840 -25.90 -4.71 -4.43
C TYR A 840 -26.70 -5.56 -3.46
N SER A 841 -26.64 -6.87 -3.62
CA SER A 841 -27.36 -7.85 -2.80
C SER A 841 -26.63 -9.19 -2.82
N THR A 842 -27.11 -10.16 -2.04
CA THR A 842 -26.82 -11.57 -2.30
C THR A 842 -27.72 -12.08 -3.45
N PRO A 843 -27.41 -13.24 -4.07
CA PRO A 843 -28.27 -13.83 -5.09
C PRO A 843 -29.71 -14.10 -4.61
N GLU A 844 -29.90 -14.44 -3.33
CA GLU A 844 -31.20 -14.79 -2.74
C GLU A 844 -32.17 -13.60 -2.66
N TYR A 845 -31.65 -12.40 -2.38
CA TYR A 845 -32.44 -11.19 -2.12
C TYR A 845 -32.35 -10.15 -3.23
N ARG A 846 -32.00 -10.59 -4.44
CA ARG A 846 -32.01 -9.72 -5.63
C ARG A 846 -33.38 -9.06 -5.80
N PHE A 847 -33.39 -7.81 -6.26
CA PHE A 847 -34.64 -7.15 -6.62
C PHE A 847 -35.17 -7.76 -7.93
N THR A 848 -36.40 -8.30 -7.91
CA THR A 848 -37.03 -9.00 -9.03
C THR A 848 -38.54 -8.70 -9.09
N SER A 849 -39.24 -9.16 -10.11
CA SER A 849 -40.71 -9.13 -10.22
C SER A 849 -41.34 -10.47 -9.88
N SER A 850 -42.58 -10.44 -9.41
CA SER A 850 -43.39 -11.61 -9.07
C SER A 850 -44.86 -11.33 -9.36
N GLU A 851 -45.68 -12.38 -9.40
CA GLU A 851 -47.11 -12.26 -9.73
C GLU A 851 -47.86 -11.46 -8.67
N SER A 852 -48.74 -10.56 -9.12
CA SER A 852 -49.70 -9.80 -8.30
C SER A 852 -50.77 -10.69 -7.64
N ALA A 853 -51.72 -10.04 -6.95
CA ALA A 853 -52.77 -10.65 -6.15
C ALA A 853 -52.24 -11.47 -4.96
N ARG A 854 -51.28 -10.88 -4.24
CA ARG A 854 -50.67 -11.42 -3.03
C ARG A 854 -51.39 -10.99 -1.77
N SER A 855 -51.25 -11.77 -0.71
CA SER A 855 -51.68 -11.32 0.62
C SER A 855 -50.76 -10.20 1.16
N ILE A 856 -51.15 -9.57 2.27
CA ILE A 856 -50.27 -8.58 2.91
C ILE A 856 -49.07 -9.30 3.53
N GLY A 857 -49.30 -10.46 4.16
CA GLY A 857 -48.25 -11.29 4.73
C GLY A 857 -47.17 -11.65 3.72
N GLU A 858 -47.56 -12.17 2.54
CA GLU A 858 -46.63 -12.45 1.44
C GLU A 858 -45.83 -11.19 1.05
N SER A 859 -46.48 -10.02 0.95
CA SER A 859 -45.76 -8.79 0.57
C SER A 859 -44.70 -8.35 1.59
N ILE A 860 -44.92 -8.64 2.87
CA ILE A 860 -43.96 -8.38 3.96
C ILE A 860 -42.79 -9.37 3.88
N GLN A 861 -43.06 -10.63 3.52
CA GLN A 861 -42.04 -11.66 3.37
C GLN A 861 -41.14 -11.44 2.15
N PHE A 862 -41.66 -10.78 1.10
CA PHE A 862 -40.93 -10.53 -0.15
C PHE A 862 -40.79 -9.02 -0.46
N PRO A 863 -40.08 -8.25 0.39
CA PRO A 863 -39.91 -6.80 0.20
C PRO A 863 -39.05 -6.46 -1.03
N TYR A 864 -38.25 -7.42 -1.52
CA TYR A 864 -37.41 -7.31 -2.71
C TYR A 864 -38.12 -7.72 -4.00
N GLN A 865 -39.43 -8.03 -3.96
CA GLN A 865 -40.22 -8.36 -5.14
C GLN A 865 -41.20 -7.24 -5.50
N PHE A 866 -41.20 -6.87 -6.77
CA PHE A 866 -42.20 -6.02 -7.39
C PHE A 866 -43.36 -6.87 -7.91
N PHE A 867 -44.55 -6.70 -7.33
CA PHE A 867 -45.71 -7.51 -7.72
C PHE A 867 -46.41 -6.92 -8.94
N MET A 868 -46.38 -7.63 -10.06
CA MET A 868 -46.95 -7.18 -11.33
C MET A 868 -47.69 -8.32 -12.02
N HIS A 869 -48.46 -7.98 -13.04
CA HIS A 869 -49.15 -8.97 -13.86
C HIS A 869 -49.09 -8.53 -15.31
N GLN A 870 -48.88 -9.48 -16.22
CA GLN A 870 -48.86 -9.20 -17.66
C GLN A 870 -50.17 -8.51 -18.08
N ARG A 871 -50.07 -7.49 -18.94
CA ARG A 871 -51.25 -6.75 -19.39
C ARG A 871 -52.15 -7.66 -20.24
N PRO A 872 -53.45 -7.81 -19.90
CA PRO A 872 -54.34 -8.66 -20.67
C PRO A 872 -54.59 -8.07 -22.07
N LEU A 873 -54.93 -8.93 -23.03
CA LEU A 873 -55.21 -8.53 -24.42
C LEU A 873 -56.42 -7.60 -24.54
N LYS A 874 -57.40 -7.74 -23.64
CA LYS A 874 -58.63 -6.96 -23.59
C LYS A 874 -58.88 -6.49 -22.15
N ASP A 875 -59.18 -5.21 -21.97
CA ASP A 875 -59.49 -4.64 -20.65
C ASP A 875 -60.78 -5.21 -20.02
N SER A 876 -61.61 -5.89 -20.82
CA SER A 876 -62.81 -6.61 -20.37
C SER A 876 -62.51 -7.91 -19.62
N ASP A 877 -61.28 -8.38 -19.59
CA ASP A 877 -60.86 -9.52 -18.76
C ASP A 877 -60.75 -9.09 -17.30
N THR A 878 -61.87 -9.13 -16.58
CA THR A 878 -61.98 -8.53 -15.25
C THR A 878 -61.03 -9.14 -14.22
N GLN A 879 -60.72 -10.43 -14.32
CA GLN A 879 -59.82 -11.12 -13.39
C GLN A 879 -58.35 -10.74 -13.62
N ASN A 880 -57.87 -10.83 -14.86
CA ASN A 880 -56.48 -10.48 -15.18
C ASN A 880 -56.27 -8.96 -15.09
N ASN A 881 -57.28 -8.16 -15.44
CA ASN A 881 -57.23 -6.72 -15.25
C ASN A 881 -57.17 -6.35 -13.76
N TYR A 882 -57.89 -7.06 -12.88
CA TYR A 882 -57.73 -6.87 -11.43
C TYR A 882 -56.28 -7.15 -10.97
N LYS A 883 -55.71 -8.31 -11.34
CA LYS A 883 -54.31 -8.67 -10.98
C LYS A 883 -53.30 -7.63 -11.47
N ARG A 884 -53.51 -7.12 -12.68
CA ARG A 884 -52.68 -6.05 -13.24
C ARG A 884 -52.80 -4.78 -12.40
N ARG A 885 -54.01 -4.35 -12.06
CA ARG A 885 -54.25 -3.09 -11.37
C ARG A 885 -53.96 -3.14 -9.85
N HIS A 886 -53.92 -4.33 -9.27
CA HIS A 886 -53.77 -4.54 -7.83
C HIS A 886 -52.68 -5.57 -7.55
N TRP A 887 -51.62 -5.16 -6.85
CA TRP A 887 -50.64 -6.09 -6.31
C TRP A 887 -51.24 -7.03 -5.25
N HIS A 888 -52.35 -6.65 -4.62
CA HIS A 888 -52.96 -7.30 -3.47
C HIS A 888 -54.30 -8.00 -3.77
N ASP A 889 -54.50 -9.19 -3.18
CA ASP A 889 -55.80 -9.86 -3.06
C ASP A 889 -55.88 -10.69 -1.77
N GLY A 890 -56.57 -10.15 -0.76
CA GLY A 890 -56.67 -10.77 0.56
C GLY A 890 -57.87 -11.69 0.77
N ARG A 891 -58.62 -12.08 -0.28
CA ARG A 891 -59.86 -12.88 -0.11
C ARG A 891 -59.65 -14.22 0.58
N ASN A 892 -58.47 -14.83 0.39
CA ASN A 892 -58.09 -16.09 1.01
C ASN A 892 -57.35 -15.92 2.35
N ALA A 893 -57.02 -14.68 2.73
CA ALA A 893 -56.39 -14.36 4.00
C ALA A 893 -57.43 -14.17 5.11
N SER A 894 -56.97 -14.10 6.36
CA SER A 894 -57.83 -14.03 7.55
C SER A 894 -58.78 -12.82 7.55
N TYR A 895 -58.34 -11.68 7.03
CA TYR A 895 -59.08 -10.42 6.98
C TYR A 895 -60.05 -10.30 5.79
N ARG A 896 -59.93 -11.18 4.78
CA ARG A 896 -60.87 -11.35 3.64
C ARG A 896 -61.15 -10.11 2.78
N ASN A 897 -60.44 -9.01 2.95
CA ASN A 897 -60.57 -7.84 2.08
C ASN A 897 -59.85 -8.09 0.75
N ARG A 898 -60.57 -8.02 -0.37
CA ARG A 898 -59.97 -8.10 -1.72
C ARG A 898 -59.07 -6.90 -2.01
N THR A 899 -59.56 -5.70 -1.69
CA THR A 899 -58.83 -4.42 -1.83
C THR A 899 -58.95 -3.67 -0.52
N ILE A 900 -57.97 -2.83 -0.18
CA ILE A 900 -57.94 -2.09 1.09
C ILE A 900 -57.79 -0.60 0.81
N MET A 901 -58.60 0.24 1.46
CA MET A 901 -58.54 1.70 1.31
C MET A 901 -57.67 2.39 2.34
N ASN A 902 -57.59 1.85 3.56
CA ASN A 902 -57.01 2.51 4.72
C ASN A 902 -55.53 2.17 4.95
N TYR A 903 -54.81 1.72 3.92
CA TYR A 903 -53.42 1.24 4.04
C TYR A 903 -52.47 2.22 4.74
N TRP A 904 -52.53 3.51 4.39
CA TRP A 904 -51.65 4.56 4.95
C TRP A 904 -52.38 5.55 5.86
N ASN A 905 -53.71 5.46 5.96
CA ASN A 905 -54.52 6.19 6.92
C ASN A 905 -55.47 5.23 7.62
N THR A 906 -55.15 4.79 8.85
CA THR A 906 -55.89 3.74 9.56
C THR A 906 -57.39 4.03 9.66
N GLN A 907 -57.77 5.31 9.70
CA GLN A 907 -59.15 5.77 9.90
C GLN A 907 -59.87 6.21 8.63
N LEU A 908 -59.31 5.96 7.43
CA LEU A 908 -59.99 6.29 6.19
C LEU A 908 -61.15 5.31 5.92
N THR A 909 -62.37 5.85 5.84
CA THR A 909 -63.60 5.05 5.61
C THR A 909 -64.49 5.67 4.54
N THR A 910 -63.95 6.50 3.65
CA THR A 910 -64.73 7.22 2.64
C THR A 910 -63.87 7.42 1.39
N SER A 911 -64.44 7.10 0.22
CA SER A 911 -63.78 7.34 -1.08
C SER A 911 -63.68 8.84 -1.37
N GLY A 912 -62.53 9.28 -1.86
CA GLY A 912 -62.29 10.64 -2.35
C GLY A 912 -62.52 10.78 -3.86
N TYR A 913 -62.74 12.02 -4.28
CA TYR A 913 -62.78 12.46 -5.68
C TYR A 913 -61.78 13.60 -5.86
N ALA A 914 -61.00 13.60 -6.93
CA ALA A 914 -59.88 14.53 -7.07
C ALA A 914 -59.64 14.86 -8.54
N ASN A 915 -60.58 15.54 -9.17
CA ASN A 915 -60.52 16.01 -10.55
C ASN A 915 -60.70 17.53 -10.65
N PHE A 916 -60.24 18.09 -11.76
CA PHE A 916 -60.53 19.47 -12.14
C PHE A 916 -61.89 19.57 -12.81
N ILE A 917 -62.65 20.62 -12.47
CA ILE A 917 -63.90 20.94 -13.15
C ILE A 917 -63.96 22.44 -13.43
N TYR A 918 -63.90 22.81 -14.72
CA TYR A 918 -64.04 24.18 -15.17
C TYR A 918 -65.39 24.77 -14.78
N GLY A 919 -65.40 26.06 -14.42
CA GLY A 919 -66.63 26.80 -14.13
C GLY A 919 -67.35 26.37 -12.84
N LYS A 920 -66.73 25.53 -12.00
CA LYS A 920 -67.26 25.18 -10.67
C LYS A 920 -66.52 25.93 -9.57
N GLU A 921 -67.29 26.58 -8.70
CA GLU A 921 -66.77 27.25 -7.49
C GLU A 921 -66.06 26.27 -6.55
N VAL A 922 -66.56 25.03 -6.46
CA VAL A 922 -66.03 24.01 -5.56
C VAL A 922 -65.24 22.96 -6.34
N GLN A 923 -63.92 22.89 -6.08
CA GLN A 923 -63.04 21.84 -6.61
C GLN A 923 -62.95 20.65 -5.64
N TYR A 924 -63.10 19.41 -6.15
CA TYR A 924 -63.24 18.21 -5.31
C TYR A 924 -61.98 17.83 -4.52
N TYR A 925 -60.78 18.10 -5.06
CA TYR A 925 -59.52 17.83 -4.34
C TYR A 925 -59.39 18.64 -3.02
N LYS A 926 -60.16 19.72 -2.86
CA LYS A 926 -60.24 20.53 -1.62
C LYS A 926 -61.24 20.00 -0.59
N GLN A 927 -62.16 19.14 -1.01
CA GLN A 927 -63.30 18.69 -0.21
C GLN A 927 -62.97 17.47 0.64
N SER A 928 -63.75 17.24 1.70
CA SER A 928 -63.75 15.97 2.42
C SER A 928 -64.14 14.81 1.47
N PRO A 929 -63.49 13.64 1.54
CA PRO A 929 -62.52 13.19 2.55
C PRO A 929 -61.04 13.54 2.27
N ASN A 930 -60.75 14.35 1.25
CA ASN A 930 -59.36 14.64 0.86
C ASN A 930 -58.60 15.52 1.86
N ASN A 931 -59.30 16.18 2.79
CA ASN A 931 -58.72 16.94 3.90
C ASN A 931 -58.55 16.13 5.19
N LEU A 932 -59.00 14.87 5.21
CA LEU A 932 -58.99 14.09 6.45
C LEU A 932 -57.57 13.94 6.98
N TYR A 933 -57.44 14.03 8.31
CA TYR A 933 -56.16 13.85 8.96
C TYR A 933 -55.70 12.40 8.81
N VAL A 934 -54.49 12.22 8.30
CA VAL A 934 -53.88 10.90 8.15
C VAL A 934 -53.38 10.41 9.50
N ILE A 935 -53.99 9.32 10.01
CA ILE A 935 -53.42 8.55 11.13
C ILE A 935 -52.46 7.53 10.52
N LYS A 936 -51.16 7.81 10.68
CA LYS A 936 -50.06 7.01 10.14
C LYS A 936 -50.15 5.55 10.59
N THR A 937 -50.18 4.64 9.64
CA THR A 937 -50.29 3.19 9.89
C THR A 937 -48.92 2.54 10.05
N ILE A 938 -48.92 1.26 10.40
CA ILE A 938 -47.71 0.42 10.35
C ILE A 938 -47.16 0.21 8.93
N TYR A 939 -47.90 0.51 7.87
CA TYR A 939 -47.43 0.34 6.47
C TYR A 939 -46.99 1.65 5.81
N ASP A 940 -47.10 2.78 6.50
CA ASP A 940 -46.64 4.07 5.98
C ASP A 940 -45.10 4.05 5.84
N PRO A 941 -44.54 4.32 4.65
CA PRO A 941 -43.09 4.24 4.41
C PRO A 941 -42.30 5.40 5.01
N SER A 942 -42.96 6.44 5.52
CA SER A 942 -42.30 7.70 5.90
C SER A 942 -41.44 7.55 7.16
N PRO A 943 -40.41 8.39 7.32
CA PRO A 943 -39.62 8.48 8.55
C PRO A 943 -40.44 8.88 9.79
N ALA A 944 -39.84 8.74 10.97
CA ALA A 944 -40.44 9.20 12.23
C ALA A 944 -40.74 10.71 12.17
N GLY A 945 -41.91 11.13 12.64
CA GLY A 945 -42.38 12.52 12.55
C GLY A 945 -42.96 12.93 11.20
N PHE A 946 -43.04 12.01 10.22
CA PHE A 946 -43.61 12.24 8.90
C PHE A 946 -44.63 11.15 8.52
N LYS A 947 -45.50 11.43 7.56
CA LYS A 947 -46.51 10.50 7.03
C LYS A 947 -46.87 10.81 5.58
N ILE A 948 -47.47 9.84 4.89
CA ILE A 948 -47.99 10.08 3.54
C ILE A 948 -49.15 11.08 3.60
N PRO A 949 -49.17 12.13 2.75
CA PRO A 949 -50.23 13.12 2.75
C PRO A 949 -51.54 12.60 2.15
N PRO A 950 -52.69 13.19 2.52
CA PRO A 950 -53.89 13.10 1.70
C PRO A 950 -53.75 14.05 0.48
N ILE A 951 -54.53 13.83 -0.59
CA ILE A 951 -54.39 14.61 -1.83
C ILE A 951 -54.57 16.13 -1.66
N LYS A 952 -55.33 16.58 -0.65
CA LYS A 952 -55.48 18.02 -0.38
C LYS A 952 -54.17 18.70 -0.01
N ALA A 953 -53.18 18.00 0.54
CA ALA A 953 -51.89 18.60 0.86
C ALA A 953 -51.23 19.26 -0.36
N PHE A 954 -51.56 18.81 -1.57
CA PHE A 954 -51.07 19.37 -2.82
C PHE A 954 -52.00 20.44 -3.45
N ALA A 955 -53.02 20.93 -2.74
CA ALA A 955 -54.01 21.86 -3.29
C ALA A 955 -53.37 23.12 -3.88
N ASP A 956 -52.39 23.73 -3.20
CA ASP A 956 -51.69 24.92 -3.70
C ASP A 956 -51.00 24.67 -5.05
N PHE A 957 -50.48 23.45 -5.29
CA PHE A 957 -49.90 23.07 -6.58
C PHE A 957 -50.98 23.10 -7.66
N PHE A 958 -52.16 22.55 -7.38
CA PHE A 958 -53.28 22.53 -8.31
C PHE A 958 -53.93 23.89 -8.52
N ASP A 959 -53.93 24.77 -7.51
CA ASP A 959 -54.54 26.10 -7.56
C ASP A 959 -53.80 27.08 -8.48
N THR A 960 -52.52 26.84 -8.73
CA THR A 960 -51.74 27.61 -9.71
C THR A 960 -52.07 27.25 -11.17
N VAL A 961 -52.87 26.20 -11.41
CA VAL A 961 -53.28 25.80 -12.76
C VAL A 961 -54.48 26.62 -13.21
N VAL A 962 -54.32 27.35 -14.30
CA VAL A 962 -55.43 28.07 -14.94
C VAL A 962 -56.22 27.10 -15.82
N LEU A 963 -57.53 27.01 -15.59
CA LEU A 963 -58.43 26.08 -16.27
C LEU A 963 -59.28 26.82 -17.31
N LYS A 964 -59.53 26.17 -18.45
CA LYS A 964 -60.52 26.60 -19.45
C LYS A 964 -61.39 25.42 -19.91
N GLU A 965 -62.54 25.75 -20.51
CA GLU A 965 -63.33 24.76 -21.25
C GLU A 965 -62.86 24.69 -22.70
N ALA A 966 -62.57 23.49 -23.18
CA ALA A 966 -62.33 23.18 -24.58
C ALA A 966 -63.02 21.86 -24.92
N ASP A 967 -63.78 21.82 -26.02
CA ASP A 967 -64.51 20.63 -26.50
C ASP A 967 -65.34 19.92 -25.41
N LYS A 968 -66.03 20.70 -24.56
CA LYS A 968 -66.83 20.23 -23.40
C LYS A 968 -66.02 19.46 -22.35
N LYS A 969 -64.71 19.69 -22.29
CA LYS A 969 -63.79 19.14 -21.29
C LYS A 969 -63.08 20.27 -20.56
N THR A 970 -62.65 19.98 -19.34
CA THR A 970 -61.75 20.86 -18.59
C THR A 970 -60.32 20.59 -19.05
N VAL A 971 -59.63 21.63 -19.51
CA VAL A 971 -58.23 21.59 -19.95
C VAL A 971 -57.44 22.73 -19.30
N SER A 972 -56.11 22.67 -19.31
CA SER A 972 -55.27 23.78 -18.87
C SER A 972 -55.22 24.91 -19.91
N GLU A 973 -55.24 26.16 -19.47
CA GLU A 973 -55.03 27.35 -20.33
C GLU A 973 -53.55 27.68 -20.52
N GLY A 974 -52.65 27.11 -19.71
CA GLY A 974 -51.20 27.23 -19.81
C GLY A 974 -50.50 26.33 -18.81
N SER A 975 -49.16 26.30 -18.88
CA SER A 975 -48.30 25.55 -17.97
C SER A 975 -48.17 26.26 -16.62
N ASN A 976 -48.32 25.56 -15.49
CA ASN A 976 -47.92 26.06 -14.17
C ASN A 976 -46.56 25.48 -13.71
N VAL A 977 -45.95 24.64 -14.55
CA VAL A 977 -44.67 24.00 -14.29
C VAL A 977 -43.63 24.51 -15.27
N THR A 978 -42.40 24.70 -14.80
CA THR A 978 -41.24 24.94 -15.66
C THR A 978 -40.38 23.67 -15.68
N GLU A 979 -40.07 23.17 -16.87
CA GLU A 979 -39.04 22.13 -17.01
C GLU A 979 -37.70 22.72 -16.59
N SER A 980 -37.03 22.07 -15.63
CA SER A 980 -35.76 22.56 -15.14
C SER A 980 -34.73 22.54 -16.28
N THR A 981 -34.11 23.70 -16.54
CA THR A 981 -33.10 23.84 -17.60
C THR A 981 -31.73 23.31 -17.17
N ARG A 982 -31.55 23.03 -15.87
CA ARG A 982 -30.28 22.57 -15.30
C ARG A 982 -30.22 21.04 -15.18
N PHE A 983 -31.35 20.38 -14.94
CA PHE A 983 -31.48 18.94 -14.75
C PHE A 983 -32.89 18.47 -15.14
N ASN A 984 -33.07 17.18 -15.41
CA ASN A 984 -34.36 16.66 -15.87
C ASN A 984 -35.38 16.58 -14.73
N GLY A 985 -36.33 17.51 -14.70
CA GLY A 985 -37.39 17.54 -13.69
C GLY A 985 -38.30 18.75 -13.84
N TRP A 986 -39.12 18.98 -12.83
CA TRP A 986 -40.13 20.03 -12.80
C TRP A 986 -39.90 20.96 -11.64
N THR A 987 -39.96 22.26 -11.92
CA THR A 987 -39.96 23.31 -10.90
C THR A 987 -41.33 23.98 -10.90
N ILE A 988 -41.96 24.04 -9.73
CA ILE A 988 -43.21 24.75 -9.49
C ILE A 988 -42.95 25.82 -8.44
N GLN A 989 -43.36 27.06 -8.71
CA GLN A 989 -43.26 28.15 -7.75
C GLN A 989 -44.60 28.30 -7.01
N ILE A 990 -44.57 28.25 -5.68
CA ILE A 990 -45.74 28.46 -4.81
C ILE A 990 -45.35 29.47 -3.74
N ASN A 991 -46.08 30.59 -3.64
CA ASN A 991 -45.82 31.65 -2.65
C ASN A 991 -44.33 32.06 -2.60
N ASP A 992 -43.75 32.37 -3.77
CA ASP A 992 -42.33 32.73 -3.96
C ASP A 992 -41.31 31.63 -3.61
N GLN A 993 -41.76 30.41 -3.31
CA GLN A 993 -40.92 29.24 -3.03
C GLN A 993 -40.89 28.27 -4.21
N ASP A 994 -39.68 27.85 -4.63
CA ASP A 994 -39.50 26.83 -5.65
C ASP A 994 -39.59 25.42 -5.05
N PHE A 995 -40.36 24.56 -5.72
CA PHE A 995 -40.47 23.13 -5.44
C PHE A 995 -39.99 22.33 -6.64
N TYR A 996 -38.96 21.52 -6.43
CA TYR A 996 -38.48 20.58 -7.42
C TYR A 996 -39.14 19.20 -7.28
N PHE A 997 -39.50 18.60 -8.41
CA PHE A 997 -39.88 17.20 -8.54
C PHE A 997 -39.00 16.53 -9.60
N PRO A 998 -38.35 15.39 -9.28
CA PRO A 998 -37.43 14.73 -10.21
C PRO A 998 -38.17 13.93 -11.27
N ALA A 999 -37.73 14.00 -12.53
CA ALA A 999 -38.29 13.23 -13.66
C ALA A 999 -37.90 11.76 -13.65
N THR A 1000 -38.40 11.04 -12.64
CA THR A 1000 -38.13 9.62 -12.41
C THR A 1000 -39.27 8.70 -12.86
N GLY A 1001 -40.37 9.21 -13.43
CA GLY A 1001 -41.42 8.34 -13.96
C GLY A 1001 -42.14 7.50 -12.90
N VAL A 1002 -42.51 6.28 -13.29
CA VAL A 1002 -43.13 5.25 -12.45
C VAL A 1002 -42.51 3.89 -12.73
N ARG A 1003 -42.65 2.94 -11.81
CA ARG A 1003 -42.26 1.55 -12.06
C ARG A 1003 -43.40 0.75 -12.69
N ASP A 1004 -43.11 0.10 -13.82
CA ASP A 1004 -44.06 -0.62 -14.65
C ASP A 1004 -44.77 -1.75 -13.89
N MET A 1005 -46.09 -1.81 -14.05
CA MET A 1005 -47.02 -2.79 -13.47
C MET A 1005 -47.34 -3.96 -14.41
N GLY A 1006 -46.75 -3.97 -15.62
CA GLY A 1006 -46.85 -5.04 -16.60
C GLY A 1006 -47.30 -4.53 -17.96
N VAL A 1007 -46.50 -4.89 -18.99
CA VAL A 1007 -46.79 -4.69 -20.41
C VAL A 1007 -47.38 -5.96 -21.06
N LYS A 1008 -47.84 -5.90 -22.32
CA LYS A 1008 -48.51 -7.04 -22.96
C LYS A 1008 -47.51 -8.09 -23.41
N GLU A 1009 -46.33 -7.66 -23.82
CA GLU A 1009 -45.35 -8.46 -24.55
C GLU A 1009 -44.36 -9.18 -23.62
N ARG A 1010 -44.39 -8.91 -22.31
CA ARG A 1010 -43.41 -9.44 -21.34
C ARG A 1010 -44.07 -10.21 -20.21
N GLU A 1011 -43.53 -11.39 -19.95
CA GLU A 1011 -43.90 -12.21 -18.80
C GLU A 1011 -43.32 -11.62 -17.51
N VAL A 1012 -43.96 -11.93 -16.38
CA VAL A 1012 -43.54 -11.45 -15.06
C VAL A 1012 -42.12 -11.91 -14.70
N GLY A 1013 -41.68 -13.08 -15.17
CA GLY A 1013 -40.33 -13.61 -14.91
C GLY A 1013 -39.20 -12.84 -15.59
N TYR A 1014 -39.50 -11.98 -16.57
CA TYR A 1014 -38.49 -11.19 -17.28
C TYR A 1014 -37.83 -10.13 -16.39
N GLY A 1015 -38.59 -9.56 -15.44
CA GLY A 1015 -38.18 -8.45 -14.58
C GLY A 1015 -39.08 -7.22 -14.69
N THR A 1016 -38.79 -6.20 -13.88
CA THR A 1016 -39.52 -4.91 -13.84
C THR A 1016 -38.60 -3.74 -14.16
N PHE A 1017 -39.17 -2.68 -14.75
CA PHE A 1017 -38.46 -1.47 -15.15
C PHE A 1017 -39.14 -0.22 -14.57
N PRO A 1018 -38.37 0.82 -14.22
CA PRO A 1018 -38.89 2.17 -14.26
C PRO A 1018 -39.21 2.55 -15.72
N GLY A 1019 -40.13 3.48 -15.90
CA GLY A 1019 -40.53 3.94 -17.21
C GLY A 1019 -41.34 5.22 -17.13
N PHE A 1020 -41.66 5.76 -18.30
CA PHE A 1020 -42.31 7.05 -18.46
C PHE A 1020 -41.50 8.20 -17.86
N SER A 1021 -40.28 8.44 -18.32
CA SER A 1021 -39.46 9.60 -17.91
C SER A 1021 -40.17 10.95 -18.08
N SER A 1022 -41.22 10.98 -18.91
CA SER A 1022 -42.06 12.13 -19.20
C SER A 1022 -43.13 12.44 -18.14
N ILE A 1023 -43.30 11.58 -17.13
CA ILE A 1023 -44.30 11.78 -16.07
C ILE A 1023 -43.68 11.77 -14.68
N THR A 1024 -44.37 12.34 -13.72
CA THR A 1024 -44.12 12.08 -12.30
C THR A 1024 -45.40 11.96 -11.52
N TYR A 1025 -45.55 10.80 -10.89
CA TYR A 1025 -46.68 10.46 -10.06
C TYR A 1025 -46.24 10.36 -8.60
N ILE A 1026 -46.89 11.14 -7.76
CA ILE A 1026 -46.71 11.16 -6.31
C ILE A 1026 -47.94 10.55 -5.66
N ALA A 1027 -47.77 9.42 -4.99
CA ALA A 1027 -48.87 8.75 -4.31
C ALA A 1027 -49.31 9.46 -3.03
N THR A 1028 -50.61 9.35 -2.72
CA THR A 1028 -51.21 9.92 -1.52
C THR A 1028 -51.91 8.82 -0.71
N SER A 1029 -52.33 9.16 0.52
CA SER A 1029 -53.15 8.27 1.35
C SER A 1029 -54.61 8.22 0.89
N GLY A 1030 -54.98 9.00 -0.13
CA GLY A 1030 -56.33 9.06 -0.66
C GLY A 1030 -56.68 7.82 -1.48
N PHE A 1031 -57.94 7.41 -1.39
CA PHE A 1031 -58.47 6.25 -2.11
C PHE A 1031 -59.74 6.64 -2.88
N HIS A 1032 -59.85 6.18 -4.11
CA HIS A 1032 -61.05 6.25 -4.91
C HIS A 1032 -61.59 4.84 -5.15
N GLY A 1033 -62.78 4.55 -4.63
CA GLY A 1033 -63.51 3.33 -4.94
C GLY A 1033 -64.85 3.67 -5.57
N LYS A 1034 -65.03 3.30 -6.85
CA LYS A 1034 -66.36 3.30 -7.49
C LYS A 1034 -66.99 1.92 -7.29
N TYR A 1035 -68.04 1.85 -6.49
CA TYR A 1035 -68.75 0.60 -6.21
C TYR A 1035 -69.54 0.14 -7.44
N THR A 1036 -69.04 -0.86 -8.16
CA THR A 1036 -69.72 -1.49 -9.31
C THR A 1036 -69.64 -3.01 -9.19
N GLY A 1037 -70.35 -3.60 -8.21
CA GLY A 1037 -70.41 -5.06 -8.02
C GLY A 1037 -69.09 -5.72 -7.60
N ASP A 1038 -68.99 -7.04 -7.75
CA ASP A 1038 -67.91 -7.89 -7.21
C ASP A 1038 -66.51 -7.68 -7.83
N ASP A 1039 -66.41 -6.93 -8.94
CA ASP A 1039 -65.17 -6.87 -9.73
C ASP A 1039 -64.16 -5.84 -9.23
N ASN A 1040 -64.57 -4.78 -8.52
CA ASN A 1040 -63.75 -3.77 -7.79
C ASN A 1040 -62.44 -3.24 -8.44
N ALA A 1041 -62.17 -3.54 -9.71
CA ALA A 1041 -60.93 -3.22 -10.42
C ALA A 1041 -60.73 -1.71 -10.67
N ASN A 1042 -61.79 -0.91 -10.51
CA ASN A 1042 -61.75 0.55 -10.60
C ASN A 1042 -61.27 1.23 -9.31
N SER A 1043 -60.98 0.45 -8.27
CA SER A 1043 -60.48 0.97 -6.99
C SER A 1043 -59.02 1.39 -7.13
N SER A 1044 -58.68 2.62 -6.76
CA SER A 1044 -57.36 3.19 -7.02
C SER A 1044 -56.92 4.20 -5.98
N CYS A 1045 -55.62 4.45 -5.91
CA CYS A 1045 -55.09 5.56 -5.14
C CYS A 1045 -55.31 6.90 -5.83
N LEU A 1046 -55.37 7.97 -5.04
CA LEU A 1046 -55.33 9.35 -5.56
C LEU A 1046 -53.87 9.78 -5.67
N ILE A 1047 -53.50 10.46 -6.75
CA ILE A 1047 -52.12 10.88 -7.00
C ILE A 1047 -52.05 12.34 -7.45
N LEU A 1048 -50.93 13.00 -7.16
CA LEU A 1048 -50.49 14.17 -7.92
C LEU A 1048 -49.74 13.67 -9.16
N SER A 1049 -50.02 14.29 -10.31
CA SER A 1049 -49.38 14.00 -11.59
C SER A 1049 -48.78 15.25 -12.20
N ILE A 1050 -47.62 15.10 -12.82
CA ILE A 1050 -47.04 16.06 -13.77
C ILE A 1050 -46.70 15.28 -15.03
N ASP A 1051 -47.09 15.78 -16.20
CA ASP A 1051 -46.94 15.06 -17.48
C ASP A 1051 -46.55 16.03 -18.60
N ARG A 1052 -45.41 15.79 -19.26
CA ARG A 1052 -44.94 16.61 -20.39
C ARG A 1052 -45.40 16.12 -21.77
N ARG A 1053 -46.08 14.98 -21.84
CA ARG A 1053 -46.63 14.45 -23.09
C ARG A 1053 -47.79 15.33 -23.56
N ASP A 1054 -48.11 15.24 -24.84
CA ASP A 1054 -49.23 16.00 -25.41
C ASP A 1054 -50.56 15.51 -24.83
N GLY A 1055 -51.37 16.45 -24.32
CA GLY A 1055 -52.66 16.16 -23.70
C GLY A 1055 -53.29 17.41 -23.05
N ASP A 1056 -54.45 17.21 -22.43
CA ASP A 1056 -55.29 18.28 -21.85
C ASP A 1056 -54.62 19.09 -20.73
N PHE A 1057 -53.52 18.60 -20.15
CA PHE A 1057 -52.81 19.17 -18.98
C PHE A 1057 -51.29 19.06 -19.13
N LYS A 1058 -50.77 19.28 -20.35
CA LYS A 1058 -49.34 19.24 -20.64
C LYS A 1058 -48.58 20.23 -19.74
N ASN A 1059 -47.52 19.76 -19.09
CA ASN A 1059 -46.71 20.53 -18.14
C ASN A 1059 -47.53 21.20 -17.03
N CYS A 1060 -48.60 20.54 -16.58
CA CYS A 1060 -49.39 21.00 -15.45
C CYS A 1060 -49.37 19.99 -14.30
N THR A 1061 -49.42 20.49 -13.07
CA THR A 1061 -49.78 19.64 -11.92
C THR A 1061 -51.26 19.29 -11.99
N LYS A 1062 -51.61 18.01 -11.87
CA LYS A 1062 -53.00 17.55 -11.98
C LYS A 1062 -53.32 16.52 -10.90
N PRO A 1063 -54.46 16.64 -10.19
CA PRO A 1063 -54.95 15.55 -9.36
C PRO A 1063 -55.58 14.46 -10.25
N ILE A 1064 -55.23 13.20 -9.99
CA ILE A 1064 -55.79 12.04 -10.72
C ILE A 1064 -56.49 11.11 -9.72
N GLU A 1065 -57.73 10.74 -10.08
CA GLU A 1065 -58.61 9.89 -9.26
C GLU A 1065 -58.71 8.42 -9.70
N GLY A 1066 -58.04 8.03 -10.79
CA GLY A 1066 -58.21 6.72 -11.43
C GLY A 1066 -56.91 6.05 -11.89
N THR A 1067 -56.01 5.73 -10.96
CA THR A 1067 -54.74 5.02 -11.26
C THR A 1067 -54.79 3.54 -10.86
N ASN A 1068 -53.64 2.87 -10.76
CA ASN A 1068 -53.50 1.46 -10.42
C ASN A 1068 -52.62 1.30 -9.19
N ASN A 1069 -53.07 0.51 -8.23
CA ASN A 1069 -52.36 0.32 -6.97
C ASN A 1069 -51.05 -0.48 -7.17
N ALA A 1070 -50.95 -1.24 -8.27
CA ALA A 1070 -49.78 -2.04 -8.62
C ALA A 1070 -48.59 -1.26 -9.21
N TYR A 1071 -48.78 0.00 -9.66
CA TYR A 1071 -47.64 0.83 -10.07
C TYR A 1071 -46.69 1.06 -8.88
N GLY A 1072 -45.40 1.17 -9.16
CA GLY A 1072 -44.47 1.77 -8.20
C GLY A 1072 -44.49 3.28 -8.33
N PHE A 1073 -44.92 3.95 -7.26
CA PHE A 1073 -45.03 5.40 -7.20
C PHE A 1073 -43.91 6.02 -6.39
N THR A 1074 -43.56 7.25 -6.73
CA THR A 1074 -42.76 8.09 -5.84
C THR A 1074 -43.67 8.62 -4.71
N VAL A 1075 -43.08 8.97 -3.56
CA VAL A 1075 -43.84 9.53 -2.42
C VAL A 1075 -43.14 10.77 -1.88
N ARG A 1076 -43.96 11.76 -1.48
CA ARG A 1076 -43.51 13.00 -0.85
C ARG A 1076 -44.29 13.23 0.45
N PRO A 1077 -43.74 12.84 1.60
CA PRO A 1077 -44.43 12.93 2.89
C PRO A 1077 -44.76 14.36 3.34
N ILE A 1078 -45.58 14.46 4.38
CA ILE A 1078 -45.82 15.68 5.16
C ILE A 1078 -45.42 15.45 6.62
N ARG A 1079 -45.16 16.53 7.37
CA ARG A 1079 -44.93 16.47 8.81
C ARG A 1079 -46.16 15.91 9.54
N ASP A 1080 -45.96 15.06 10.53
CA ASP A 1080 -47.03 14.58 11.40
C ASP A 1080 -47.29 15.56 12.57
N GLY A 1081 -48.38 15.35 13.31
CA GLY A 1081 -48.70 16.12 14.52
C GLY A 1081 -49.65 17.32 14.33
N GLN A 1082 -50.15 17.56 13.11
CA GLN A 1082 -51.05 18.67 12.78
C GLN A 1082 -52.52 18.45 13.25
N LYS A 1083 -52.75 18.02 14.51
CA LYS A 1083 -54.10 17.74 15.06
C LYS A 1083 -54.67 18.82 15.99
N LYS A 1084 -53.83 19.63 16.62
CA LYS A 1084 -54.20 20.53 17.73
C LYS A 1084 -53.75 21.94 17.48
#